data_AF-A0A2P7QFT1-F1
#
_entry.id   AF-A0A2P7QFT1-F1
#
_cell.length_a   1.000
_cell.length_b   1.000
_cell.length_c   1.000
_cell.angle_alpha   90.00
_cell.angle_beta   90.00
_cell.angle_gamma   90.00
#
_symmetry.space_group_name_H-M   'P 1'
#
loop_
_entity.id
_entity.type
_entity.pdbx_description
1 polymer ?
#
loop_
_entity_poly.entity_id
_entity_poly.type
_entity_poly.pdbx_seq_one_letter_code
_entity_poly.pdbx_strand_id
1 'polypeptide(L)'
;MTTWKWRHLSLVTGLTALGALTACAGQDRPQTQLDVVNLGRNAANEPCSATRTWNDAGTRDLFDSAYLITCRNVTASRPLGAIRIIADKPEALAAVDALFECGNDIPVQVAGLAARGRRCVDKSLGLETVRVDLPLGRTRLVANATPSLVGAMEQGIAVLAGTRSPGTDPAADPKATIDLALLPPSPTAPPAAAEGFDAAAALRQGIALNHNGRHTEASRVLNDALSRLPENADAGTRAELLLETGLADSNIVFSDSAQQRFAQADALIGKASAERAAFLQRKRNAYVALDLLNRRRFADALVALDRLISVQPTADEPLMDVATIRQLNQASARPGAKAVAVPDTRQLSQLVIDAQANWARSVALLGLGDETRAAAALDAATRAYRSLLGEPIEQTQTLWLGARIERQRGRLAAQRKDWPGAITAFDNALLLLRRSAAGTLGTGTEPSIAEAQLERAGIIAQSGAPAPAIRSVYQTAVEALVASNSTGAVVPSGLENYLDLLVRESERAPRPETYELFFRAVQATGEPAVARQLNQLQNVVSTDPELTELVRSRAALEREITRLRYAIADRAEGTGESIGDLETQRDRAEAKLLSVNAALASSPRFRSVDDSPATIEAIRAALRPGEGYFKLFELPNRLYGVYVSSERTFIYQVVNTRGELAELERLATAVRASIDGRLQDGQLVPYDAGGAHVLFRLIAGPAREAMLHTRSLVVDPGGPLGVVPVGALVASYDPNTVREDPFDFSATDFLARRTTISTALSPRSFLVSRALPASAATQPFLGLGTHLPPPETRGPDRIINVGFGCSVGYNQLASISRAFPPIATHELQVAAEALGQANAPLITAAQFSDTAIEQRADLGSYQVLHFATHGLQEGQWGCSQSPPALVTSFGDTASDGLLSFSEIAQLRLNANLVVLSACDTASGVRSQALARASGQEESGSTLEGLVRAFLAANARSVLATYWQVSAEKESEDLMRSFYTAARTQSIGEALQTAQRSLISQPQYSHPFYWAPYFLVGDSTKPMLSRPARNPVIAAR
;
A
#
# COMPACT_ATOMS: atom_id res chain seq x y z
N MET A 1 2.15 23.64 -61.82
CA MET A 1 2.76 23.68 -63.17
C MET A 1 3.91 22.67 -63.19
N THR A 2 4.04 21.90 -64.28
CA THR A 2 5.29 21.26 -64.82
C THR A 2 6.40 20.85 -63.83
N THR A 3 6.54 19.57 -63.44
CA THR A 3 7.15 18.41 -64.17
C THR A 3 8.68 18.44 -64.34
N TRP A 4 9.35 17.32 -64.00
CA TRP A 4 10.35 16.52 -64.75
C TRP A 4 10.52 15.20 -63.95
N LYS A 5 10.20 13.99 -64.44
CA LYS A 5 10.79 13.16 -65.52
C LYS A 5 12.19 12.59 -65.22
N TRP A 6 12.49 11.29 -65.40
CA TRP A 6 11.72 10.01 -65.55
C TRP A 6 12.76 8.86 -65.74
N ARG A 7 12.34 7.56 -65.83
CA ARG A 7 13.12 6.37 -66.32
C ARG A 7 14.20 5.78 -65.38
N HIS A 8 14.55 4.48 -65.36
CA HIS A 8 14.21 3.25 -66.13
C HIS A 8 14.68 2.01 -65.30
N LEU A 9 14.36 0.72 -65.51
CA LEU A 9 13.47 -0.04 -66.42
C LEU A 9 13.10 -1.40 -65.77
N SER A 10 12.01 -2.03 -66.23
CA SER A 10 11.63 -3.47 -66.13
C SER A 10 12.61 -4.46 -66.83
N LEU A 11 12.47 -5.80 -66.89
CA LEU A 11 11.36 -6.78 -66.69
C LEU A 11 11.91 -8.24 -66.63
N VAL A 12 11.22 -9.21 -65.97
CA VAL A 12 11.04 -10.66 -66.33
C VAL A 12 12.29 -11.57 -66.50
N THR A 13 12.41 -12.78 -65.89
CA THR A 13 11.56 -13.99 -65.95
C THR A 13 11.55 -14.79 -64.62
N GLY A 14 10.65 -15.77 -64.47
CA GLY A 14 10.62 -16.73 -63.34
C GLY A 14 10.42 -18.19 -63.77
N LEU A 15 10.35 -19.09 -62.76
CA LEU A 15 10.27 -20.58 -62.85
C LEU A 15 11.56 -21.25 -63.39
N THR A 16 12.04 -22.40 -62.89
CA THR A 16 11.47 -23.47 -62.03
C THR A 16 12.52 -24.04 -61.05
N ALA A 17 12.08 -24.45 -59.83
CA ALA A 17 12.60 -25.60 -59.04
C ALA A 17 12.24 -25.50 -57.53
N LEU A 18 10.95 -25.71 -57.17
CA LEU A 18 10.62 -26.28 -55.86
C LEU A 18 10.73 -27.81 -55.98
N GLY A 19 11.29 -28.52 -54.99
CA GLY A 19 11.28 -29.99 -55.07
C GLY A 19 12.13 -30.83 -54.11
N ALA A 20 12.74 -30.27 -53.05
CA ALA A 20 13.29 -31.04 -51.92
C ALA A 20 13.65 -30.08 -50.76
N LEU A 21 13.69 -30.60 -49.52
CA LEU A 21 14.07 -29.90 -48.26
C LEU A 21 12.97 -29.19 -47.45
N THR A 22 11.68 -29.45 -47.70
CA THR A 22 10.61 -29.21 -46.70
C THR A 22 10.23 -30.53 -46.00
N ALA A 23 11.18 -31.11 -45.25
CA ALA A 23 10.96 -32.36 -44.50
C ALA A 23 11.74 -32.48 -43.17
N CYS A 24 12.57 -31.49 -42.79
CA CYS A 24 13.35 -31.49 -41.54
C CYS A 24 13.18 -30.17 -40.77
N ALA A 25 11.93 -29.81 -40.47
CA ALA A 25 11.59 -28.64 -39.65
C ALA A 25 10.51 -29.02 -38.62
N GLY A 26 10.83 -30.01 -37.78
CA GLY A 26 9.84 -30.68 -36.94
C GLY A 26 10.42 -31.50 -35.79
N GLN A 27 11.46 -30.98 -35.11
CA GLN A 27 11.80 -31.36 -33.74
C GLN A 27 12.75 -30.32 -33.11
N ASP A 28 12.60 -30.14 -31.80
CA ASP A 28 13.52 -29.48 -30.87
C ASP A 28 14.04 -28.09 -31.25
N ARG A 29 13.13 -27.10 -31.27
CA ARG A 29 13.49 -25.85 -30.59
C ARG A 29 13.47 -26.14 -29.09
N PRO A 30 14.56 -25.94 -28.33
CA PRO A 30 14.43 -25.85 -26.89
C PRO A 30 13.48 -24.67 -26.62
N GLN A 31 12.30 -24.96 -26.07
CA GLN A 31 11.57 -23.90 -25.38
C GLN A 31 12.52 -23.39 -24.31
N THR A 32 12.85 -22.10 -24.36
CA THR A 32 13.50 -21.42 -23.23
C THR A 32 12.58 -21.62 -22.05
N GLN A 33 12.92 -22.57 -21.17
CA GLN A 33 12.17 -22.83 -19.97
C GLN A 33 12.13 -21.52 -19.20
N LEU A 34 10.94 -20.97 -19.06
CA LEU A 34 10.74 -19.76 -18.27
C LEU A 34 11.16 -20.13 -16.85
N ASP A 35 12.02 -19.37 -16.20
CA ASP A 35 12.26 -19.60 -14.77
C ASP A 35 11.07 -19.11 -13.93
N VAL A 36 10.10 -18.44 -14.55
CA VAL A 36 8.93 -17.88 -13.88
C VAL A 36 7.74 -17.64 -14.82
N VAL A 37 6.53 -18.00 -14.38
CA VAL A 37 5.27 -17.88 -15.14
C VAL A 37 4.27 -17.00 -14.39
N ASN A 38 3.73 -15.97 -15.05
CA ASN A 38 2.60 -15.19 -14.53
C ASN A 38 1.31 -16.01 -14.62
N LEU A 39 0.51 -16.05 -13.55
CA LEU A 39 -0.71 -16.86 -13.47
C LEU A 39 -2.00 -16.02 -13.48
N GLY A 40 -1.90 -14.68 -13.58
CA GLY A 40 -3.03 -13.78 -13.36
C GLY A 40 -3.30 -13.57 -11.87
N ARG A 41 -4.55 -13.37 -11.48
CA ARG A 41 -4.98 -13.08 -10.10
C ARG A 41 -5.78 -14.23 -9.48
N ASN A 42 -5.77 -14.32 -8.15
CA ASN A 42 -6.65 -15.23 -7.43
C ASN A 42 -8.00 -14.58 -7.11
N ALA A 43 -8.91 -15.37 -6.54
CA ALA A 43 -10.24 -14.94 -6.08
C ALA A 43 -10.24 -13.80 -5.04
N ALA A 44 -9.07 -13.42 -4.53
CA ALA A 44 -8.83 -12.33 -3.60
C ALA A 44 -8.28 -11.04 -4.26
N ASN A 45 -8.24 -11.00 -5.59
CA ASN A 45 -7.60 -9.98 -6.44
C ASN A 45 -6.07 -9.88 -6.30
N GLU A 46 -5.42 -10.91 -5.76
CA GLU A 46 -3.98 -10.95 -5.55
C GLU A 46 -3.32 -11.61 -6.77
N PRO A 47 -2.37 -10.94 -7.45
CA PRO A 47 -1.65 -11.55 -8.55
C PRO A 47 -0.69 -12.65 -8.07
N CYS A 48 -0.61 -13.72 -8.86
CA CYS A 48 0.09 -14.96 -8.57
C CYS A 48 1.09 -15.35 -9.67
N SER A 49 2.09 -16.13 -9.30
CA SER A 49 3.20 -16.55 -10.16
C SER A 49 3.66 -17.96 -9.83
N ALA A 50 4.08 -18.74 -10.83
CA ALA A 50 4.76 -20.01 -10.64
C ALA A 50 6.27 -19.84 -10.90
N THR A 51 7.10 -19.99 -9.86
CA THR A 51 8.55 -19.75 -9.88
C THR A 51 9.32 -21.05 -9.90
N ARG A 52 10.23 -21.22 -10.85
CA ARG A 52 11.03 -22.44 -10.98
C ARG A 52 11.88 -22.67 -9.73
N THR A 53 11.86 -23.92 -9.27
CA THR A 53 12.71 -24.42 -8.20
C THR A 53 13.60 -25.56 -8.72
N TRP A 54 14.78 -25.67 -8.13
CA TRP A 54 15.79 -26.68 -8.45
C TRP A 54 15.92 -27.75 -7.34
N ASN A 55 15.19 -27.57 -6.23
CA ASN A 55 15.28 -28.39 -5.02
C ASN A 55 13.93 -29.07 -4.68
N ASP A 56 13.07 -29.34 -5.67
CA ASP A 56 11.78 -30.00 -5.44
C ASP A 56 11.96 -31.52 -5.27
N ALA A 57 11.46 -32.06 -4.15
CA ALA A 57 11.59 -33.48 -3.79
C ALA A 57 10.89 -34.46 -4.76
N GLY A 58 9.96 -33.96 -5.59
CA GLY A 58 9.30 -34.72 -6.65
C GLY A 58 10.07 -34.76 -7.98
N THR A 59 11.19 -34.04 -8.09
CA THR A 59 12.07 -34.05 -9.28
C THR A 59 13.36 -34.83 -9.00
N ARG A 60 13.84 -35.61 -9.97
CA ARG A 60 15.02 -36.49 -9.80
C ARG A 60 15.98 -36.51 -10.99
N ASP A 61 15.51 -36.17 -12.19
CA ASP A 61 16.33 -36.09 -13.40
C ASP A 61 16.72 -34.63 -13.70
N LEU A 62 17.85 -34.43 -14.38
CA LEU A 62 18.33 -33.13 -14.89
C LEU A 62 17.38 -32.50 -15.92
N PHE A 63 16.45 -33.30 -16.46
CA PHE A 63 15.43 -32.88 -17.42
C PHE A 63 14.05 -32.63 -16.79
N ASP A 64 13.85 -32.98 -15.51
CA ASP A 64 12.63 -32.62 -14.79
C ASP A 64 12.61 -31.10 -14.52
N SER A 65 11.44 -30.51 -14.31
CA SER A 65 11.32 -29.10 -13.92
C SER A 65 10.13 -28.88 -13.01
N ALA A 66 10.39 -28.28 -11.85
CA ALA A 66 9.35 -27.91 -10.89
C ALA A 66 9.23 -26.39 -10.77
N TYR A 67 8.01 -25.94 -10.51
CA TYR A 67 7.63 -24.56 -10.28
C TYR A 67 6.78 -24.47 -9.03
N LEU A 68 7.01 -23.47 -8.18
CA LEU A 68 6.27 -23.20 -6.95
C LEU A 68 5.33 -22.01 -7.15
N ILE A 69 4.04 -22.20 -6.87
CA ILE A 69 3.00 -21.17 -7.01
C ILE A 69 3.01 -20.27 -5.75
N THR A 70 3.21 -18.97 -5.92
CA THR A 70 3.12 -17.95 -4.87
C THR A 70 2.22 -16.79 -5.30
N CYS A 71 1.67 -16.02 -4.36
CA CYS A 71 0.80 -14.86 -4.62
C CYS A 71 1.20 -13.66 -3.74
N ARG A 72 1.02 -12.43 -4.21
CA ARG A 72 1.60 -11.20 -3.60
C ARG A 72 1.20 -10.86 -2.17
N ASN A 73 0.13 -11.45 -1.63
CA ASN A 73 -0.41 -11.10 -0.32
C ASN A 73 0.47 -11.66 0.83
N VAL A 74 -0.03 -11.71 2.06
CA VAL A 74 0.81 -11.94 3.23
C VAL A 74 1.63 -13.22 3.07
N THR A 75 1.11 -14.40 2.72
CA THR A 75 1.94 -15.61 2.50
C THR A 75 2.85 -15.61 1.24
N ALA A 76 3.37 -14.47 0.77
CA ALA A 76 4.09 -14.30 -0.50
C ALA A 76 5.41 -15.09 -0.68
N SER A 77 6.13 -15.47 0.39
CA SER A 77 7.30 -16.36 0.27
C SER A 77 6.94 -17.85 0.42
N ARG A 78 5.72 -18.17 0.87
CA ARG A 78 5.25 -19.54 1.06
C ARG A 78 4.63 -20.09 -0.23
N PRO A 79 5.08 -21.24 -0.75
CA PRO A 79 4.40 -21.91 -1.85
C PRO A 79 2.99 -22.36 -1.45
N LEU A 80 2.01 -22.08 -2.31
CA LEU A 80 0.59 -22.42 -2.18
C LEU A 80 0.15 -23.46 -3.23
N GLY A 81 1.11 -24.00 -3.96
CA GLY A 81 0.96 -25.00 -5.01
C GLY A 81 2.28 -25.25 -5.73
N ALA A 82 2.30 -26.22 -6.63
CA ALA A 82 3.42 -26.50 -7.51
C ALA A 82 2.96 -26.99 -8.89
N ILE A 83 3.83 -26.87 -9.89
CA ILE A 83 3.67 -27.47 -11.21
C ILE A 83 4.97 -28.20 -11.55
N ARG A 84 4.88 -29.51 -11.78
CA ARG A 84 6.02 -30.38 -12.08
C ARG A 84 5.87 -30.95 -13.48
N ILE A 85 6.91 -30.83 -14.28
CA ILE A 85 7.04 -31.48 -15.59
C ILE A 85 8.08 -32.58 -15.40
N ILE A 86 7.63 -33.83 -15.48
CA ILE A 86 8.46 -35.02 -15.25
C ILE A 86 8.38 -35.98 -16.43
N ALA A 87 9.33 -36.91 -16.54
CA ALA A 87 9.22 -38.02 -17.49
C ALA A 87 7.95 -38.87 -17.21
N ASP A 88 7.21 -39.27 -18.25
CA ASP A 88 6.01 -40.13 -18.07
C ASP A 88 6.40 -41.59 -17.84
N LYS A 89 6.91 -41.88 -16.64
CA LYS A 89 7.39 -43.21 -16.20
C LYS A 89 6.97 -43.48 -14.74
N PRO A 90 6.71 -44.75 -14.35
CA PRO A 90 6.27 -45.09 -13.00
C PRO A 90 7.20 -44.60 -11.88
N GLU A 91 8.52 -44.64 -12.08
CA GLU A 91 9.51 -44.22 -11.08
C GLU A 91 9.46 -42.71 -10.76
N ALA A 92 9.22 -41.88 -11.79
CA ALA A 92 9.09 -40.43 -11.64
C ALA A 92 7.74 -40.07 -11.02
N LEU A 93 6.65 -40.72 -11.44
CA LEU A 93 5.33 -40.55 -10.82
C LEU A 93 5.37 -40.97 -9.34
N ALA A 94 5.98 -42.09 -8.99
CA ALA A 94 6.07 -42.58 -7.61
C ALA A 94 6.79 -41.59 -6.67
N ALA A 95 7.78 -40.83 -7.18
CA ALA A 95 8.44 -39.78 -6.42
C ALA A 95 7.50 -38.62 -6.09
N VAL A 96 6.66 -38.21 -7.04
CA VAL A 96 5.66 -37.16 -6.84
C VAL A 96 4.47 -37.67 -6.02
N ASP A 97 3.99 -38.89 -6.25
CA ASP A 97 2.88 -39.50 -5.51
C ASP A 97 3.16 -39.64 -4.02
N ALA A 98 4.42 -39.90 -3.63
CA ALA A 98 4.83 -39.97 -2.23
C ALA A 98 4.63 -38.65 -1.45
N LEU A 99 4.54 -37.50 -2.15
CA LEU A 99 4.28 -36.19 -1.54
C LEU A 99 2.82 -35.99 -1.12
N PHE A 100 1.89 -36.87 -1.52
CA PHE A 100 0.45 -36.64 -1.36
C PHE A 100 -0.30 -37.76 -0.64
N GLU A 101 -1.38 -37.39 0.03
CA GLU A 101 -2.46 -38.29 0.44
C GLU A 101 -3.76 -37.87 -0.24
N CYS A 102 -4.15 -38.61 -1.29
CA CYS A 102 -5.22 -38.23 -2.21
C CYS A 102 -6.51 -39.05 -2.02
N GLY A 103 -7.65 -38.40 -2.31
CA GLY A 103 -8.90 -39.09 -2.62
C GLY A 103 -8.92 -39.67 -4.04
N ASN A 104 -10.04 -40.29 -4.40
CA ASN A 104 -10.27 -40.83 -5.75
C ASN A 104 -10.21 -39.72 -6.81
N ASP A 105 -9.64 -40.01 -7.98
CA ASP A 105 -9.54 -39.09 -9.11
C ASP A 105 -10.65 -39.27 -10.14
N ILE A 106 -11.13 -38.14 -10.67
CA ILE A 106 -12.17 -38.06 -11.71
C ILE A 106 -11.60 -37.47 -13.01
N PRO A 107 -12.21 -37.73 -14.18
CA PRO A 107 -11.85 -37.04 -15.41
C PRO A 107 -12.18 -35.54 -15.31
N VAL A 108 -11.24 -34.69 -15.72
CA VAL A 108 -11.43 -33.23 -15.81
C VAL A 108 -10.89 -32.70 -17.15
N GLN A 109 -11.25 -31.48 -17.49
CA GLN A 109 -10.74 -30.74 -18.64
C GLN A 109 -9.96 -29.53 -18.12
N VAL A 110 -8.73 -29.32 -18.60
CA VAL A 110 -7.91 -28.15 -18.27
C VAL A 110 -7.25 -27.63 -19.54
N ALA A 111 -7.39 -26.34 -19.83
CA ALA A 111 -6.89 -25.71 -21.06
C ALA A 111 -7.33 -26.40 -22.38
N GLY A 112 -8.48 -27.10 -22.36
CA GLY A 112 -8.98 -27.90 -23.49
C GLY A 112 -8.30 -29.27 -23.65
N LEU A 113 -7.49 -29.70 -22.69
CA LEU A 113 -6.83 -30.99 -22.63
C LEU A 113 -7.47 -31.89 -21.57
N ALA A 114 -7.56 -33.19 -21.85
CA ALA A 114 -8.09 -34.17 -20.92
C ALA A 114 -7.06 -34.51 -19.83
N ALA A 115 -7.49 -34.38 -18.56
CA ALA A 115 -6.66 -34.62 -17.39
C ALA A 115 -7.43 -35.41 -16.31
N ARG A 116 -6.74 -35.79 -15.22
CA ARG A 116 -7.33 -36.40 -14.02
C ARG A 116 -7.23 -35.41 -12.85
N GLY A 117 -8.32 -35.19 -12.13
CA GLY A 117 -8.41 -34.25 -11.00
C GLY A 117 -8.80 -34.95 -9.70
N ARG A 118 -8.19 -34.55 -8.57
CA ARG A 118 -8.42 -35.10 -7.22
C ARG A 118 -8.09 -34.08 -6.14
N ARG A 119 -8.71 -34.19 -4.96
CA ARG A 119 -8.24 -33.50 -3.74
C ARG A 119 -7.19 -34.35 -3.04
N CYS A 120 -6.14 -33.70 -2.55
CA CYS A 120 -5.03 -34.32 -1.85
C CYS A 120 -4.55 -33.43 -0.71
N VAL A 121 -4.07 -34.03 0.38
CA VAL A 121 -3.19 -33.34 1.32
C VAL A 121 -1.77 -33.40 0.77
N ASP A 122 -1.16 -32.25 0.51
CA ASP A 122 0.24 -32.12 0.11
C ASP A 122 1.13 -32.03 1.36
N LYS A 123 2.01 -33.01 1.53
CA LYS A 123 2.90 -33.15 2.68
C LYS A 123 4.05 -32.14 2.66
N SER A 124 4.48 -31.72 1.46
CA SER A 124 5.54 -30.72 1.29
C SER A 124 5.03 -29.31 1.62
N LEU A 125 3.78 -29.00 1.26
CA LEU A 125 3.17 -27.70 1.53
C LEU A 125 2.47 -27.59 2.89
N GLY A 126 2.07 -28.73 3.47
CA GLY A 126 1.26 -28.82 4.68
C GLY A 126 -0.20 -28.39 4.46
N LEU A 127 -0.74 -28.56 3.25
CA LEU A 127 -2.02 -27.97 2.81
C LEU A 127 -2.90 -28.96 2.05
N GLU A 128 -4.24 -28.81 2.16
CA GLU A 128 -5.16 -29.40 1.18
C GLU A 128 -4.98 -28.69 -0.18
N THR A 129 -4.81 -29.48 -1.23
CA THR A 129 -4.64 -29.01 -2.61
C THR A 129 -5.51 -29.82 -3.55
N VAL A 130 -5.91 -29.20 -4.67
CA VAL A 130 -6.42 -29.90 -5.84
C VAL A 130 -5.23 -30.25 -6.71
N ARG A 131 -5.04 -31.54 -6.98
CA ARG A 131 -4.03 -32.06 -7.89
C ARG A 131 -4.66 -32.40 -9.24
N VAL A 132 -3.95 -32.04 -10.30
CA VAL A 132 -4.26 -32.32 -11.71
C VAL A 132 -3.08 -33.06 -12.34
N ASP A 133 -3.37 -34.22 -12.95
CA ASP A 133 -2.41 -35.01 -13.70
C ASP A 133 -2.75 -34.96 -15.20
N LEU A 134 -1.86 -34.34 -15.99
CA LEU A 134 -2.02 -34.09 -17.43
C LEU A 134 -0.90 -34.79 -18.24
N PRO A 135 -1.20 -35.79 -19.09
CA PRO A 135 -0.20 -36.41 -19.97
C PRO A 135 0.16 -35.52 -21.17
N LEU A 136 1.46 -35.37 -21.47
CA LEU A 136 2.01 -34.55 -22.55
C LEU A 136 3.06 -35.34 -23.37
N GLY A 137 2.61 -36.39 -24.07
CA GLY A 137 3.46 -37.16 -24.97
C GLY A 137 4.48 -38.05 -24.24
N ARG A 138 5.72 -37.56 -24.06
CA ARG A 138 6.78 -38.29 -23.31
C ARG A 138 6.98 -37.77 -21.88
N THR A 139 6.32 -36.68 -21.52
CA THR A 139 6.33 -36.10 -20.18
C THR A 139 4.91 -36.09 -19.59
N ARG A 140 4.83 -35.96 -18.27
CA ARG A 140 3.59 -35.71 -17.55
C ARG A 140 3.74 -34.41 -16.79
N LEU A 141 2.70 -33.58 -16.88
CA LEU A 141 2.57 -32.38 -16.07
C LEU A 141 1.69 -32.73 -14.87
N VAL A 142 2.26 -32.69 -13.67
CA VAL A 142 1.58 -32.88 -12.40
C VAL A 142 1.54 -31.54 -11.69
N ALA A 143 0.35 -30.96 -11.57
CA ALA A 143 0.14 -29.68 -10.91
C ALA A 143 -0.71 -29.86 -9.66
N ASN A 144 -0.46 -29.07 -8.62
CA ASN A 144 -1.29 -29.03 -7.43
C ASN A 144 -1.36 -27.60 -6.87
N ALA A 145 -2.50 -27.18 -6.34
CA ALA A 145 -2.64 -25.87 -5.70
C ALA A 145 -3.78 -25.86 -4.68
N THR A 146 -3.74 -24.95 -3.70
CA THR A 146 -4.86 -24.74 -2.78
C THR A 146 -6.16 -24.43 -3.54
N PRO A 147 -7.35 -24.75 -2.99
CA PRO A 147 -8.63 -24.57 -3.69
C PRO A 147 -8.88 -23.15 -4.25
N SER A 148 -8.37 -22.11 -3.58
CA SER A 148 -8.48 -20.71 -4.01
C SER A 148 -7.60 -20.34 -5.22
N LEU A 149 -6.66 -21.21 -5.62
CA LEU A 149 -5.67 -20.97 -6.67
C LEU A 149 -5.82 -21.91 -7.88
N VAL A 150 -6.85 -22.74 -7.95
CA VAL A 150 -7.01 -23.71 -9.05
C VAL A 150 -7.08 -23.03 -10.42
N GLY A 151 -7.72 -21.88 -10.55
CA GLY A 151 -7.71 -21.10 -11.80
C GLY A 151 -6.31 -20.60 -12.19
N ALA A 152 -5.54 -20.10 -11.23
CA ALA A 152 -4.15 -19.69 -11.45
C ALA A 152 -3.26 -20.90 -11.83
N MET A 153 -3.45 -22.05 -11.19
CA MET A 153 -2.79 -23.31 -11.56
C MET A 153 -3.14 -23.72 -12.99
N GLU A 154 -4.42 -23.67 -13.39
CA GLU A 154 -4.87 -23.95 -14.76
C GLU A 154 -4.22 -23.03 -15.80
N GLN A 155 -3.90 -21.76 -15.47
CA GLN A 155 -3.09 -20.90 -16.34
C GLN A 155 -1.63 -21.34 -16.45
N GLY A 156 -1.02 -21.71 -15.33
CA GLY A 156 0.35 -22.24 -15.34
C GLY A 156 0.45 -23.50 -16.18
N ILE A 157 -0.53 -24.41 -16.06
CA ILE A 157 -0.69 -25.59 -16.93
C ILE A 157 -0.81 -25.15 -18.39
N ALA A 158 -1.68 -24.19 -18.72
CA ALA A 158 -1.90 -23.75 -20.09
C ALA A 158 -0.64 -23.19 -20.77
N VAL A 159 0.17 -22.40 -20.05
CA VAL A 159 1.42 -21.83 -20.55
C VAL A 159 2.51 -22.89 -20.67
N LEU A 160 2.71 -23.72 -19.64
CA LEU A 160 3.75 -24.75 -19.61
C LEU A 160 3.47 -25.93 -20.57
N ALA A 161 2.20 -26.22 -20.86
CA ALA A 161 1.81 -27.15 -21.91
C ALA A 161 1.86 -26.55 -23.34
N GLY A 162 2.23 -25.27 -23.49
CA GLY A 162 2.35 -24.59 -24.79
C GLY A 162 1.01 -24.24 -25.46
N THR A 163 -0.12 -24.40 -24.76
CA THR A 163 -1.46 -24.04 -25.28
C THR A 163 -1.75 -22.53 -25.21
N ARG A 164 -0.94 -21.78 -24.47
CA ARG A 164 -1.04 -20.32 -24.28
C ARG A 164 0.35 -19.69 -24.29
N SER A 165 0.48 -18.50 -24.88
CA SER A 165 1.75 -17.77 -24.92
C SER A 165 2.18 -17.27 -23.53
N PRO A 166 3.50 -17.22 -23.24
CA PRO A 166 4.04 -16.53 -22.07
C PRO A 166 3.69 -15.04 -22.07
N GLY A 167 3.49 -14.45 -20.88
CA GLY A 167 3.13 -13.03 -20.74
C GLY A 167 1.62 -12.76 -20.75
N THR A 168 0.84 -13.60 -20.06
CA THR A 168 -0.60 -13.40 -19.85
C THR A 168 -0.88 -12.11 -19.10
N ASP A 169 -2.06 -11.52 -19.35
CA ASP A 169 -2.55 -10.33 -18.66
C ASP A 169 -2.50 -10.53 -17.11
N PRO A 170 -1.72 -9.71 -16.37
CA PRO A 170 -1.64 -9.77 -14.91
C PRO A 170 -2.88 -9.19 -14.19
N ALA A 171 -3.81 -8.57 -14.92
CA ALA A 171 -5.14 -8.25 -14.44
C ALA A 171 -6.16 -9.36 -14.72
N ALA A 172 -5.79 -10.43 -15.43
CA ALA A 172 -6.71 -11.55 -15.69
C ALA A 172 -7.13 -12.22 -14.37
N ASP A 173 -8.44 -12.41 -14.22
CA ASP A 173 -9.08 -13.31 -13.25
C ASP A 173 -9.27 -14.70 -13.90
N PRO A 174 -8.29 -15.61 -13.82
CA PRO A 174 -8.42 -16.97 -14.32
C PRO A 174 -9.46 -17.76 -13.52
N LYS A 175 -10.60 -18.00 -14.15
CA LYS A 175 -11.66 -18.84 -13.59
C LYS A 175 -11.25 -20.30 -13.72
N ALA A 176 -11.29 -21.04 -12.60
CA ALA A 176 -11.14 -22.48 -12.60
C ALA A 176 -12.23 -23.12 -13.47
N THR A 177 -11.83 -24.03 -14.35
CA THR A 177 -12.74 -24.89 -15.12
C THR A 177 -13.08 -26.17 -14.37
N ILE A 178 -12.26 -26.55 -13.39
CA ILE A 178 -12.54 -27.65 -12.46
C ILE A 178 -13.58 -27.23 -11.41
N ASP A 179 -14.72 -27.93 -11.38
CA ASP A 179 -15.69 -27.78 -10.28
C ASP A 179 -15.19 -28.51 -9.02
N LEU A 180 -14.81 -27.71 -8.03
CA LEU A 180 -14.28 -28.16 -6.74
C LEU A 180 -15.28 -28.98 -5.91
N ALA A 181 -16.58 -28.84 -6.16
CA ALA A 181 -17.62 -29.58 -5.45
C ALA A 181 -17.80 -31.02 -5.97
N LEU A 182 -17.37 -31.30 -7.21
CA LEU A 182 -17.42 -32.63 -7.82
C LEU A 182 -16.21 -33.51 -7.47
N LEU A 183 -15.12 -32.91 -6.99
CA LEU A 183 -13.93 -33.63 -6.55
C LEU A 183 -14.20 -34.35 -5.21
N PRO A 184 -13.99 -35.68 -5.10
CA PRO A 184 -14.06 -36.38 -3.82
C PRO A 184 -13.13 -35.74 -2.78
N PRO A 185 -13.54 -35.61 -1.50
CA PRO A 185 -12.70 -35.06 -0.45
C PRO A 185 -11.43 -35.90 -0.24
N SER A 186 -10.35 -35.26 0.18
CA SER A 186 -9.15 -35.97 0.62
C SER A 186 -9.42 -36.73 1.92
N PRO A 187 -8.60 -37.74 2.28
CA PRO A 187 -8.59 -38.30 3.62
C PRO A 187 -8.41 -37.20 4.67
N THR A 188 -9.04 -37.35 5.84
CA THR A 188 -8.90 -36.42 6.97
C THR A 188 -7.53 -36.58 7.62
N ALA A 189 -6.54 -35.85 7.14
CA ALA A 189 -5.26 -35.64 7.81
C ALA A 189 -5.17 -34.21 8.39
N PRO A 190 -4.61 -34.01 9.59
CA PRO A 190 -4.28 -32.68 10.07
C PRO A 190 -3.17 -32.07 9.19
N PRO A 191 -3.09 -30.73 9.06
CA PRO A 191 -2.00 -30.08 8.34
C PRO A 191 -0.66 -30.39 9.03
N ALA A 192 0.24 -31.04 8.30
CA ALA A 192 1.62 -31.21 8.72
C ALA A 192 2.37 -29.87 8.67
N ALA A 193 3.43 -29.72 9.48
CA ALA A 193 4.36 -28.62 9.31
C ALA A 193 5.03 -28.74 7.92
N ALA A 194 5.09 -27.63 7.18
CA ALA A 194 5.69 -27.62 5.86
C ALA A 194 7.21 -27.81 5.95
N GLU A 195 7.77 -28.80 5.27
CA GLU A 195 9.22 -29.02 5.21
C GLU A 195 9.87 -28.15 4.12
N GLY A 196 10.90 -27.39 4.50
CA GLY A 196 11.84 -26.76 3.56
C GLY A 196 11.53 -25.31 3.16
N PHE A 197 12.01 -24.35 3.96
CA PHE A 197 12.10 -22.95 3.53
C PHE A 197 13.35 -22.70 2.67
N ASP A 198 13.18 -22.35 1.38
CA ASP A 198 14.28 -21.94 0.49
C ASP A 198 14.57 -20.44 0.61
N ALA A 199 15.49 -20.11 1.52
CA ALA A 199 16.00 -18.75 1.71
C ALA A 199 16.58 -18.13 0.41
N ALA A 200 17.15 -18.94 -0.48
CA ALA A 200 17.73 -18.45 -1.73
C ALA A 200 16.66 -18.12 -2.78
N ALA A 201 15.55 -18.88 -2.83
CA ALA A 201 14.39 -18.52 -3.66
C ALA A 201 13.76 -17.19 -3.20
N ALA A 202 13.51 -17.04 -1.90
CA ALA A 202 12.93 -15.82 -1.36
C ALA A 202 13.86 -14.60 -1.54
N LEU A 203 15.18 -14.79 -1.39
CA LEU A 203 16.19 -13.77 -1.70
C LEU A 203 16.16 -13.35 -3.18
N ARG A 204 16.17 -14.31 -4.13
CA ARG A 204 16.07 -14.02 -5.58
C ARG A 204 14.77 -13.26 -5.92
N GLN A 205 13.64 -13.68 -5.33
CA GLN A 205 12.35 -13.02 -5.52
C GLN A 205 12.37 -11.57 -4.98
N GLY A 206 12.88 -11.35 -3.77
CA GLY A 206 13.00 -10.01 -3.19
C GLY A 206 13.91 -9.07 -4.00
N ILE A 207 15.05 -9.59 -4.49
CA ILE A 207 15.96 -8.87 -5.39
C ILE A 207 15.24 -8.46 -6.68
N ALA A 208 14.53 -9.39 -7.33
CA ALA A 208 13.79 -9.10 -8.56
C ALA A 208 12.68 -8.04 -8.33
N LEU A 209 11.95 -8.12 -7.22
CA LEU A 209 10.94 -7.13 -6.83
C LEU A 209 11.58 -5.74 -6.61
N ASN A 210 12.72 -5.68 -5.92
CA ASN A 210 13.50 -4.45 -5.74
C ASN A 210 13.96 -3.83 -7.07
N HIS A 211 14.44 -4.65 -8.01
CA HIS A 211 14.88 -4.17 -9.32
C HIS A 211 13.73 -3.72 -10.22
N ASN A 212 12.56 -4.34 -10.08
CA ASN A 212 11.33 -4.00 -10.79
C ASN A 212 10.53 -2.84 -10.14
N GLY A 213 11.05 -2.20 -9.09
CA GLY A 213 10.38 -1.06 -8.42
C GLY A 213 9.20 -1.45 -7.51
N ARG A 214 8.99 -2.75 -7.25
CA ARG A 214 7.93 -3.28 -6.38
C ARG A 214 8.42 -3.36 -4.93
N HIS A 215 8.85 -2.23 -4.39
CA HIS A 215 9.61 -2.15 -3.14
C HIS A 215 8.81 -2.57 -1.88
N THR A 216 7.52 -2.24 -1.77
CA THR A 216 6.66 -2.72 -0.68
C THR A 216 6.60 -4.25 -0.65
N GLU A 217 6.47 -4.87 -1.83
CA GLU A 217 6.42 -6.32 -1.98
C GLU A 217 7.78 -6.97 -1.74
N ALA A 218 8.88 -6.32 -2.15
CA ALA A 218 10.23 -6.75 -1.84
C ALA A 218 10.44 -6.78 -0.32
N SER A 219 10.08 -5.70 0.38
CA SER A 219 10.13 -5.63 1.85
C SER A 219 9.28 -6.73 2.49
N ARG A 220 8.04 -6.95 2.03
CA ARG A 220 7.17 -8.04 2.51
C ARG A 220 7.81 -9.42 2.36
N VAL A 221 8.29 -9.75 1.15
CA VAL A 221 8.91 -11.06 0.85
C VAL A 221 10.21 -11.26 1.64
N LEU A 222 11.04 -10.23 1.76
CA LEU A 222 12.33 -10.32 2.43
C LEU A 222 12.21 -10.35 3.97
N ASN A 223 11.24 -9.65 4.56
CA ASN A 223 10.92 -9.77 5.99
C ASN A 223 10.25 -11.11 6.32
N ASP A 224 9.35 -11.62 5.47
CA ASP A 224 8.81 -12.99 5.60
C ASP A 224 9.95 -14.03 5.52
N ALA A 225 10.89 -13.85 4.58
CA ALA A 225 12.08 -14.69 4.45
C ALA A 225 13.00 -14.66 5.68
N LEU A 226 13.30 -13.47 6.22
CA LEU A 226 14.04 -13.33 7.48
C LEU A 226 13.31 -14.00 8.65
N SER A 227 11.98 -13.91 8.68
CA SER A 227 11.17 -14.51 9.75
C SER A 227 11.12 -16.04 9.72
N ARG A 228 11.42 -16.67 8.57
CA ARG A 228 11.44 -18.14 8.39
C ARG A 228 12.85 -18.72 8.39
N LEU A 229 13.88 -17.87 8.45
CA LEU A 229 15.26 -18.30 8.36
C LEU A 229 15.70 -18.92 9.70
N PRO A 230 16.10 -20.21 9.73
CA PRO A 230 16.50 -20.89 10.96
C PRO A 230 17.59 -20.13 11.72
N GLU A 231 17.57 -20.16 13.05
CA GLU A 231 18.58 -19.49 13.89
C GLU A 231 20.02 -19.93 13.53
N ASN A 232 20.20 -21.21 13.21
CA ASN A 232 21.47 -21.81 12.81
C ASN A 232 21.82 -21.65 11.32
N ALA A 233 21.06 -20.86 10.54
CA ALA A 233 21.36 -20.60 9.14
C ALA A 233 22.69 -19.82 8.96
N ASP A 234 23.32 -20.01 7.80
CA ASP A 234 24.58 -19.34 7.45
C ASP A 234 24.51 -17.81 7.69
N ALA A 235 25.48 -17.30 8.44
CA ALA A 235 25.59 -15.88 8.78
C ALA A 235 25.69 -14.99 7.52
N GLY A 236 26.33 -15.48 6.45
CA GLY A 236 26.40 -14.76 5.17
C GLY A 236 25.06 -14.66 4.45
N THR A 237 24.19 -15.65 4.59
CA THR A 237 22.83 -15.69 4.04
C THR A 237 21.89 -14.78 4.82
N ARG A 238 21.94 -14.83 6.17
CA ARG A 238 21.21 -13.91 7.05
C ARG A 238 21.63 -12.45 6.79
N ALA A 239 22.94 -12.19 6.68
CA ALA A 239 23.46 -10.86 6.35
C ALA A 239 22.98 -10.35 4.99
N GLU A 240 22.96 -11.18 3.93
CA GLU A 240 22.48 -10.74 2.61
C GLU A 240 20.98 -10.41 2.60
N LEU A 241 20.15 -11.25 3.25
CA LEU A 241 18.72 -10.98 3.41
C LEU A 241 18.48 -9.66 4.16
N LEU A 242 19.23 -9.38 5.23
CA LEU A 242 19.16 -8.11 5.95
C LEU A 242 19.54 -6.91 5.06
N LEU A 243 20.57 -7.02 4.22
CA LEU A 243 20.96 -5.96 3.29
C LEU A 243 19.87 -5.68 2.24
N GLU A 244 19.31 -6.71 1.61
CA GLU A 244 18.21 -6.54 0.65
C GLU A 244 16.96 -5.97 1.29
N THR A 245 16.65 -6.41 2.52
CA THR A 245 15.52 -5.90 3.30
C THR A 245 15.70 -4.42 3.59
N GLY A 246 16.88 -4.02 4.09
CA GLY A 246 17.18 -2.61 4.37
C GLY A 246 17.15 -1.73 3.12
N LEU A 247 17.56 -2.27 1.96
CA LEU A 247 17.40 -1.55 0.69
C LEU A 247 15.92 -1.42 0.29
N ALA A 248 15.12 -2.49 0.38
CA ALA A 248 13.69 -2.45 0.11
C ALA A 248 12.96 -1.42 0.99
N ASP A 249 13.24 -1.47 2.29
CA ASP A 249 12.73 -0.56 3.32
C ASP A 249 13.10 0.90 3.03
N SER A 250 14.36 1.18 2.67
CA SER A 250 14.81 2.52 2.29
C SER A 250 14.06 3.06 1.07
N ASN A 251 13.77 2.21 0.08
CA ASN A 251 13.06 2.60 -1.14
C ASN A 251 11.56 2.91 -0.89
N ILE A 252 10.94 2.35 0.16
CA ILE A 252 9.60 2.73 0.65
C ILE A 252 9.65 3.76 1.79
N VAL A 253 10.72 4.56 1.84
CA VAL A 253 10.92 5.71 2.74
C VAL A 253 11.09 5.34 4.22
N PHE A 254 11.08 4.04 4.57
CA PHE A 254 11.24 3.53 5.93
C PHE A 254 12.71 3.54 6.42
N SER A 255 13.29 4.74 6.56
CA SER A 255 14.72 4.97 6.76
C SER A 255 15.29 4.39 8.06
N ASP A 256 14.51 4.34 9.15
CA ASP A 256 15.01 3.86 10.45
C ASP A 256 15.16 2.33 10.47
N SER A 257 14.18 1.62 9.92
CA SER A 257 14.24 0.16 9.73
C SER A 257 15.38 -0.22 8.77
N ALA A 258 15.57 0.55 7.69
CA ALA A 258 16.71 0.36 6.79
C ALA A 258 18.07 0.46 7.51
N GLN A 259 18.25 1.48 8.35
CA GLN A 259 19.47 1.66 9.16
C GLN A 259 19.66 0.52 10.17
N GLN A 260 18.59 0.07 10.84
CA GLN A 260 18.63 -1.07 11.77
C GLN A 260 19.04 -2.36 11.04
N ARG A 261 18.44 -2.65 9.88
CA ARG A 261 18.78 -3.80 9.03
C ARG A 261 20.25 -3.79 8.58
N PHE A 262 20.78 -2.63 8.18
CA PHE A 262 22.20 -2.50 7.83
C PHE A 262 23.13 -2.73 9.04
N ALA A 263 22.77 -2.23 10.23
CA ALA A 263 23.55 -2.46 11.45
C ALA A 263 23.51 -3.93 11.91
N GLN A 264 22.36 -4.61 11.79
CA GLN A 264 22.23 -6.05 12.02
C GLN A 264 23.09 -6.86 11.04
N ALA A 265 23.15 -6.46 9.77
CA ALA A 265 24.01 -7.09 8.78
C ALA A 265 25.50 -6.91 9.13
N ASP A 266 25.94 -5.71 9.52
CA ASP A 266 27.33 -5.44 9.92
C ASP A 266 27.83 -6.38 11.04
N ALA A 267 26.98 -6.69 12.02
CA ALA A 267 27.29 -7.61 13.12
C ALA A 267 27.44 -9.09 12.67
N LEU A 268 26.98 -9.44 11.46
CA LEU A 268 27.04 -10.79 10.89
C LEU A 268 28.07 -10.93 9.76
N ILE A 269 28.40 -9.86 9.04
CA ILE A 269 29.36 -9.90 7.92
C ILE A 269 30.71 -10.50 8.35
N GLY A 270 31.23 -10.12 9.51
CA GLY A 270 32.49 -10.65 10.06
C GLY A 270 32.44 -12.12 10.51
N LYS A 271 31.25 -12.73 10.58
CA LYS A 271 31.04 -14.15 10.92
C LYS A 271 30.91 -15.05 9.68
N ALA A 272 30.79 -14.47 8.48
CA ALA A 272 30.77 -15.22 7.22
C ALA A 272 32.18 -15.67 6.81
N SER A 273 32.28 -16.56 5.82
CA SER A 273 33.59 -16.90 5.22
C SER A 273 34.28 -15.66 4.65
N ALA A 274 35.61 -15.58 4.68
CA ALA A 274 36.35 -14.38 4.31
C ALA A 274 36.00 -13.85 2.89
N GLU A 275 35.79 -14.75 1.93
CA GLU A 275 35.35 -14.39 0.57
C GLU A 275 33.94 -13.79 0.54
N ARG A 276 33.01 -14.40 1.30
CA ARG A 276 31.62 -13.95 1.40
C ARG A 276 31.52 -12.62 2.15
N ALA A 277 32.27 -12.46 3.23
CA ALA A 277 32.39 -11.23 4.00
C ALA A 277 32.86 -10.06 3.13
N ALA A 278 33.88 -10.27 2.28
CA ALA A 278 34.38 -9.24 1.36
C ALA A 278 33.33 -8.80 0.32
N PHE A 279 32.53 -9.73 -0.22
CA PHE A 279 31.40 -9.41 -1.08
C PHE A 279 30.30 -8.62 -0.34
N LEU A 280 29.88 -9.12 0.83
CA LEU A 280 28.82 -8.50 1.62
C LEU A 280 29.19 -7.09 2.09
N GLN A 281 30.45 -6.86 2.47
CA GLN A 281 30.92 -5.53 2.88
C GLN A 281 30.84 -4.50 1.75
N ARG A 282 31.14 -4.90 0.50
CA ARG A 282 30.96 -4.04 -0.69
C ARG A 282 29.47 -3.79 -0.95
N LYS A 283 28.65 -4.83 -0.93
CA LYS A 283 27.18 -4.73 -1.11
C LYS A 283 26.56 -3.79 -0.07
N ARG A 284 26.92 -3.95 1.21
CA ARG A 284 26.53 -3.08 2.33
C ARG A 284 26.89 -1.62 2.08
N ASN A 285 28.14 -1.33 1.71
CA ASN A 285 28.58 0.04 1.47
C ASN A 285 27.86 0.68 0.27
N ALA A 286 27.56 -0.08 -0.78
CA ALA A 286 26.75 0.39 -1.89
C ALA A 286 25.30 0.67 -1.46
N TYR A 287 24.71 -0.14 -0.59
CA TYR A 287 23.30 0.03 -0.16
C TYR A 287 23.14 1.17 0.84
N VAL A 288 24.11 1.40 1.74
CA VAL A 288 24.16 2.60 2.57
C VAL A 288 24.28 3.87 1.72
N ALA A 289 25.04 3.84 0.62
CA ALA A 289 25.06 4.96 -0.32
C ALA A 289 23.71 5.17 -1.03
N LEU A 290 22.99 4.10 -1.37
CA LEU A 290 21.63 4.21 -1.93
C LEU A 290 20.63 4.78 -0.90
N ASP A 291 20.70 4.41 0.38
CA ASP A 291 19.87 5.03 1.42
C ASP A 291 20.12 6.53 1.54
N LEU A 292 21.39 6.94 1.53
CA LEU A 292 21.76 8.35 1.53
C LEU A 292 21.25 9.08 0.28
N LEU A 293 21.21 8.44 -0.89
CA LEU A 293 20.58 9.00 -2.10
C LEU A 293 19.05 9.13 -1.97
N ASN A 294 18.36 8.10 -1.46
CA ASN A 294 16.92 8.12 -1.21
C ASN A 294 16.55 9.28 -0.26
N ARG A 295 17.39 9.52 0.75
CA ARG A 295 17.28 10.61 1.73
C ARG A 295 17.81 11.96 1.21
N ARG A 296 18.19 12.06 -0.08
CA ARG A 296 18.76 13.24 -0.77
C ARG A 296 20.05 13.80 -0.13
N ARG A 297 20.78 12.99 0.62
CA ARG A 297 22.08 13.31 1.24
C ARG A 297 23.24 13.04 0.26
N PHE A 298 23.25 13.75 -0.87
CA PHE A 298 24.16 13.47 -1.99
C PHE A 298 25.66 13.55 -1.61
N ALA A 299 26.06 14.49 -0.76
CA ALA A 299 27.44 14.62 -0.31
C ALA A 299 27.89 13.44 0.56
N ASP A 300 27.05 13.01 1.52
CA ASP A 300 27.32 11.84 2.35
C ASP A 300 27.34 10.54 1.53
N ALA A 301 26.46 10.44 0.52
CA ALA A 301 26.45 9.32 -0.42
C ALA A 301 27.78 9.20 -1.17
N LEU A 302 28.40 10.32 -1.58
CA LEU A 302 29.74 10.29 -2.18
C LEU A 302 30.81 9.78 -1.21
N VAL A 303 30.80 10.26 0.04
CA VAL A 303 31.74 9.77 1.08
C VAL A 303 31.57 8.27 1.34
N ALA A 304 30.34 7.75 1.29
CA ALA A 304 30.07 6.31 1.38
C ALA A 304 30.58 5.54 0.14
N LEU A 305 30.38 6.08 -1.07
CA LEU A 305 30.84 5.49 -2.33
C LEU A 305 32.37 5.56 -2.51
N ASP A 306 33.05 6.52 -1.89
CA ASP A 306 34.52 6.60 -1.92
C ASP A 306 35.16 5.43 -1.15
N ARG A 307 34.49 4.90 -0.13
CA ARG A 307 34.91 3.70 0.62
C ARG A 307 34.76 2.39 -0.18
N LEU A 308 34.09 2.42 -1.33
CA LEU A 308 34.04 1.27 -2.27
C LEU A 308 35.23 1.24 -3.22
N ILE A 309 35.96 2.35 -3.37
CA ILE A 309 37.13 2.42 -4.24
C ILE A 309 38.24 1.58 -3.59
N SER A 310 38.31 0.32 -4.02
CA SER A 310 39.60 -0.36 -4.15
C SER A 310 40.43 0.51 -5.10
N VAL A 311 41.67 0.83 -4.71
CA VAL A 311 42.61 1.76 -5.40
C VAL A 311 42.32 1.83 -6.90
N GLN A 312 41.92 3.01 -7.41
CA GLN A 312 41.73 3.14 -8.85
C GLN A 312 43.07 2.80 -9.52
N PRO A 313 43.10 1.84 -10.46
CA PRO A 313 44.31 1.58 -11.23
C PRO A 313 44.75 2.88 -11.87
N THR A 314 45.99 3.27 -11.60
CA THR A 314 46.63 4.36 -12.33
C THR A 314 46.75 3.97 -13.80
N ALA A 315 47.02 4.94 -14.67
CA ALA A 315 47.26 4.64 -16.09
C ALA A 315 48.40 3.63 -16.31
N ASP A 316 49.28 3.48 -15.32
CA ASP A 316 50.44 2.59 -15.31
C ASP A 316 50.14 1.16 -14.78
N GLU A 317 48.96 0.92 -14.17
CA GLU A 317 48.56 -0.38 -13.58
C GLU A 317 47.25 -0.96 -14.15
N PRO A 318 47.04 -1.03 -15.49
CA PRO A 318 45.76 -1.44 -16.09
C PRO A 318 45.33 -2.89 -15.77
N LEU A 319 46.25 -3.73 -15.29
CA LEU A 319 45.97 -5.11 -14.88
C LEU A 319 45.36 -5.24 -13.47
N MET A 320 45.16 -4.13 -12.75
CA MET A 320 44.42 -4.12 -11.48
C MET A 320 42.90 -3.84 -11.68
N ASP A 321 42.47 -3.46 -12.90
CA ASP A 321 41.05 -3.32 -13.24
C ASP A 321 40.45 -4.67 -13.69
N VAL A 322 39.47 -5.16 -12.91
CA VAL A 322 38.71 -6.38 -13.21
C VAL A 322 37.98 -6.29 -14.56
N ALA A 323 37.48 -5.11 -14.95
CA ALA A 323 36.79 -4.92 -16.22
C ALA A 323 37.76 -5.05 -17.41
N THR A 324 38.95 -4.44 -17.31
CA THR A 324 40.04 -4.56 -18.29
C THR A 324 40.58 -5.99 -18.39
N ILE A 325 40.88 -6.66 -17.27
CA ILE A 325 41.29 -8.08 -17.26
C ILE A 325 40.25 -8.94 -18.01
N ARG A 326 38.96 -8.75 -17.71
CA ARG A 326 37.87 -9.50 -18.35
C ARG A 326 37.75 -9.21 -19.84
N GLN A 327 37.84 -7.94 -20.25
CA GLN A 327 37.79 -7.57 -21.66
C GLN A 327 38.95 -8.19 -22.46
N LEU A 328 40.16 -8.26 -21.89
CA LEU A 328 41.33 -8.92 -22.50
C LEU A 328 41.14 -10.45 -22.61
N ASN A 329 40.59 -11.08 -21.58
CA ASN A 329 40.28 -12.51 -21.58
C ASN A 329 39.17 -12.86 -22.60
N GLN A 330 38.13 -12.03 -22.71
CA GLN A 330 37.04 -12.19 -23.68
C GLN A 330 37.52 -11.99 -25.13
N ALA A 331 38.38 -10.99 -25.39
CA ALA A 331 38.95 -10.75 -26.72
C ALA A 331 39.83 -11.90 -27.26
N SER A 332 40.27 -12.80 -26.38
CA SER A 332 41.10 -13.96 -26.72
C SER A 332 40.29 -15.17 -27.23
N ALA A 333 38.96 -15.16 -27.10
CA ALA A 333 38.08 -16.25 -27.52
C ALA A 333 37.84 -16.23 -29.05
N ARG A 334 38.73 -16.89 -29.81
CA ARG A 334 38.60 -17.05 -31.28
C ARG A 334 37.34 -17.86 -31.65
N PRO A 335 36.72 -17.62 -32.82
CA PRO A 335 35.65 -18.48 -33.34
C PRO A 335 36.12 -19.94 -33.43
N GLY A 336 35.45 -20.84 -32.72
CA GLY A 336 35.79 -22.27 -32.65
C GLY A 336 36.62 -22.69 -31.42
N ALA A 337 37.15 -21.77 -30.62
CA ALA A 337 37.80 -22.11 -29.36
C ALA A 337 36.74 -22.44 -28.28
N LYS A 338 36.41 -23.72 -28.09
CA LYS A 338 35.63 -24.22 -26.94
C LYS A 338 36.46 -24.21 -25.65
N ALA A 339 37.00 -23.05 -25.27
CA ALA A 339 37.49 -22.84 -23.92
C ALA A 339 36.27 -22.69 -23.01
N VAL A 340 35.98 -23.70 -22.19
CA VAL A 340 35.01 -23.59 -21.08
C VAL A 340 35.68 -22.75 -19.99
N ALA A 341 35.72 -21.43 -20.21
CA ALA A 341 36.07 -20.49 -19.18
C ALA A 341 34.92 -20.45 -18.17
N VAL A 342 35.04 -21.26 -17.10
CA VAL A 342 34.13 -21.17 -15.95
C VAL A 342 34.27 -19.75 -15.40
N PRO A 343 33.20 -18.94 -15.37
CA PRO A 343 33.34 -17.56 -14.93
C PRO A 343 33.67 -17.54 -13.44
N ASP A 344 34.76 -16.85 -13.04
CA ASP A 344 34.95 -16.48 -11.63
C ASP A 344 33.78 -15.57 -11.21
N THR A 345 32.83 -16.16 -10.51
CA THR A 345 31.59 -15.53 -10.07
C THR A 345 31.87 -14.36 -9.14
N ARG A 346 32.99 -14.36 -8.41
CA ARG A 346 33.38 -13.24 -7.52
C ARG A 346 33.70 -11.99 -8.33
N GLN A 347 34.42 -12.15 -9.46
CA GLN A 347 34.71 -11.04 -10.37
C GLN A 347 33.44 -10.49 -11.03
N LEU A 348 32.51 -11.36 -11.43
CA LEU A 348 31.24 -10.93 -12.02
C LEU A 348 30.34 -10.22 -11.00
N SER A 349 30.24 -10.74 -9.77
CA SER A 349 29.54 -10.09 -8.66
C SER A 349 30.15 -8.74 -8.30
N GLN A 350 31.48 -8.63 -8.34
CA GLN A 350 32.15 -7.34 -8.16
C GLN A 350 31.79 -6.36 -9.29
N LEU A 351 31.82 -6.77 -10.56
CA LEU A 351 31.47 -5.90 -11.69
C LEU A 351 30.03 -5.36 -11.61
N VAL A 352 29.08 -6.15 -11.10
CA VAL A 352 27.70 -5.68 -10.83
C VAL A 352 27.69 -4.59 -9.76
N ILE A 353 28.38 -4.80 -8.62
CA ILE A 353 28.46 -3.81 -7.54
C ILE A 353 29.19 -2.54 -8.00
N ASP A 354 30.31 -2.68 -8.73
CA ASP A 354 31.10 -1.56 -9.23
C ASP A 354 30.31 -0.73 -10.25
N ALA A 355 29.55 -1.38 -11.14
CA ALA A 355 28.63 -0.69 -12.05
C ALA A 355 27.50 0.04 -11.30
N GLN A 356 26.89 -0.59 -10.30
CA GLN A 356 25.86 0.04 -9.45
C GLN A 356 26.40 1.22 -8.64
N ALA A 357 27.60 1.10 -8.07
CA ALA A 357 28.25 2.14 -7.27
C ALA A 357 28.66 3.35 -8.13
N ASN A 358 29.19 3.11 -9.33
CA ASN A 358 29.52 4.19 -10.27
C ASN A 358 28.26 4.86 -10.86
N TRP A 359 27.17 4.12 -11.05
CA TRP A 359 25.86 4.71 -11.38
C TRP A 359 25.35 5.59 -10.23
N ALA A 360 25.37 5.10 -8.99
CA ALA A 360 24.97 5.87 -7.80
C ALA A 360 25.84 7.14 -7.63
N ARG A 361 27.13 7.04 -7.91
CA ARG A 361 28.07 8.18 -7.94
C ARG A 361 27.68 9.21 -8.99
N SER A 362 27.28 8.77 -10.19
CA SER A 362 26.76 9.67 -11.24
C SER A 362 25.49 10.40 -10.78
N VAL A 363 24.57 9.70 -10.12
CA VAL A 363 23.35 10.31 -9.56
C VAL A 363 23.69 11.34 -8.47
N ALA A 364 24.60 11.03 -7.56
CA ALA A 364 25.01 11.94 -6.48
C ALA A 364 25.71 13.21 -7.02
N LEU A 365 26.63 13.06 -7.98
CA LEU A 365 27.34 14.18 -8.61
C LEU A 365 26.39 15.07 -9.41
N LEU A 366 25.46 14.48 -10.17
CA LEU A 366 24.44 15.24 -10.89
C LEU A 366 23.51 16.00 -9.93
N GLY A 367 23.14 15.38 -8.80
CA GLY A 367 22.37 16.03 -7.73
C GLY A 367 23.11 17.19 -7.04
N LEU A 368 24.44 17.24 -7.14
CA LEU A 368 25.29 18.35 -6.69
C LEU A 368 25.66 19.34 -7.81
N GLY A 369 25.18 19.13 -9.05
CA GLY A 369 25.46 19.98 -10.21
C GLY A 369 26.79 19.70 -10.93
N ASP A 370 27.55 18.67 -10.53
CA ASP A 370 28.83 18.31 -11.14
C ASP A 370 28.64 17.36 -12.33
N GLU A 371 28.17 17.92 -13.45
CA GLU A 371 27.84 17.15 -14.65
C GLU A 371 29.06 16.41 -15.24
N THR A 372 30.24 17.04 -15.24
CA THR A 372 31.46 16.47 -15.81
C THR A 372 31.90 15.20 -15.06
N ARG A 373 31.95 15.24 -13.72
CA ARG A 373 32.29 14.04 -12.95
C ARG A 373 31.14 13.05 -12.94
N ALA A 374 29.87 13.50 -13.03
CA ALA A 374 28.72 12.60 -13.18
C ALA A 374 28.77 11.79 -14.48
N ALA A 375 29.19 12.40 -15.60
CA ALA A 375 29.39 11.71 -16.88
C ALA A 375 30.55 10.70 -16.80
N ALA A 376 31.70 11.09 -16.25
CA ALA A 376 32.84 10.19 -16.07
C ALA A 376 32.51 8.96 -15.19
N ALA A 377 31.73 9.16 -14.12
CA ALA A 377 31.21 8.07 -13.29
C ALA A 377 30.24 7.16 -14.07
N LEU A 378 29.36 7.71 -14.90
CA LEU A 378 28.46 6.90 -15.73
C LEU A 378 29.21 6.08 -16.79
N ASP A 379 30.29 6.62 -17.35
CA ASP A 379 31.14 5.87 -18.28
C ASP A 379 31.90 4.73 -17.58
N ALA A 380 32.34 4.92 -16.33
CA ALA A 380 32.88 3.84 -15.51
C ALA A 380 31.84 2.73 -15.26
N ALA A 381 30.60 3.11 -14.90
CA ALA A 381 29.49 2.16 -14.76
C ALA A 381 29.19 1.41 -16.07
N THR A 382 29.23 2.13 -17.19
CA THR A 382 29.01 1.58 -18.53
C THR A 382 30.09 0.56 -18.91
N ARG A 383 31.37 0.82 -18.56
CA ARG A 383 32.47 -0.15 -18.80
C ARG A 383 32.28 -1.42 -18.00
N ALA A 384 32.06 -1.32 -16.69
CA ALA A 384 31.84 -2.48 -15.82
C ALA A 384 30.62 -3.32 -16.26
N TYR A 385 29.51 -2.68 -16.64
CA TYR A 385 28.32 -3.37 -17.16
C TYR A 385 28.58 -4.06 -18.51
N ARG A 386 29.31 -3.41 -19.45
CA ARG A 386 29.61 -4.01 -20.76
C ARG A 386 30.41 -5.31 -20.64
N SER A 387 31.33 -5.41 -19.68
CA SER A 387 32.08 -6.64 -19.42
C SER A 387 31.21 -7.83 -19.00
N LEU A 388 29.97 -7.61 -18.54
CA LEU A 388 29.01 -8.67 -18.19
C LEU A 388 28.25 -9.23 -19.41
N LEU A 389 28.06 -8.43 -20.46
CA LEU A 389 27.17 -8.77 -21.60
C LEU A 389 27.67 -9.95 -22.45
N GLY A 390 28.97 -10.25 -22.41
CA GLY A 390 29.58 -11.38 -23.12
C GLY A 390 29.77 -12.64 -22.27
N GLU A 391 29.43 -12.61 -20.98
CA GLU A 391 29.62 -13.73 -20.06
C GLU A 391 28.45 -14.73 -20.15
N PRO A 392 28.69 -16.05 -19.96
CA PRO A 392 27.66 -17.08 -19.97
C PRO A 392 26.87 -17.12 -18.64
N ILE A 393 26.27 -15.98 -18.29
CA ILE A 393 25.39 -15.78 -17.14
C ILE A 393 23.95 -15.52 -17.60
N GLU A 394 23.00 -15.60 -16.67
CA GLU A 394 21.60 -15.30 -16.94
C GLU A 394 21.39 -13.79 -17.16
N GLN A 395 21.56 -13.33 -18.39
CA GLN A 395 21.60 -11.90 -18.76
C GLN A 395 20.33 -11.13 -18.36
N THR A 396 19.18 -11.79 -18.26
CA THR A 396 17.91 -11.24 -17.76
C THR A 396 18.03 -10.60 -16.37
N GLN A 397 18.89 -11.15 -15.50
CA GLN A 397 19.11 -10.63 -14.15
C GLN A 397 20.00 -9.38 -14.09
N THR A 398 20.64 -8.96 -15.19
CA THR A 398 21.50 -7.76 -15.22
C THR A 398 20.86 -6.58 -15.98
N LEU A 399 19.78 -6.83 -16.76
CA LEU A 399 19.16 -5.81 -17.62
C LEU A 399 18.64 -4.57 -16.87
N TRP A 400 18.21 -4.72 -15.61
CA TRP A 400 17.80 -3.59 -14.75
C TRP A 400 18.94 -2.58 -14.54
N LEU A 401 20.19 -3.04 -14.47
CA LEU A 401 21.37 -2.20 -14.28
C LEU A 401 21.70 -1.43 -15.55
N GLY A 402 21.61 -2.11 -16.71
CA GLY A 402 21.67 -1.45 -18.01
C GLY A 402 20.58 -0.38 -18.16
N ALA A 403 19.34 -0.68 -17.74
CA ALA A 403 18.25 0.29 -17.77
C ALA A 403 18.49 1.50 -16.85
N ARG A 404 19.05 1.29 -15.65
CA ARG A 404 19.44 2.38 -14.73
C ARG A 404 20.55 3.26 -15.33
N ILE A 405 21.55 2.65 -15.98
CA ILE A 405 22.62 3.34 -16.71
C ILE A 405 22.04 4.18 -17.86
N GLU A 406 21.15 3.61 -18.66
CA GLU A 406 20.54 4.33 -19.79
C GLU A 406 19.53 5.42 -19.35
N ARG A 407 18.74 5.22 -18.27
CA ARG A 407 17.95 6.31 -17.64
C ARG A 407 18.86 7.47 -17.21
N GLN A 408 19.99 7.17 -16.56
CA GLN A 408 20.95 8.20 -16.13
C GLN A 408 21.67 8.87 -17.32
N ARG A 409 21.95 8.14 -18.40
CA ARG A 409 22.46 8.70 -19.66
C ARG A 409 21.46 9.69 -20.26
N GLY A 410 20.17 9.32 -20.26
CA GLY A 410 19.08 10.17 -20.73
C GLY A 410 18.96 11.47 -19.92
N ARG A 411 19.08 11.39 -18.58
CA ARG A 411 19.11 12.57 -17.70
C ARG A 411 20.29 13.50 -18.00
N LEU A 412 21.50 12.97 -18.17
CA LEU A 412 22.69 13.75 -18.54
C LEU A 412 22.62 14.34 -19.97
N ALA A 413 21.90 13.70 -20.89
CA ALA A 413 21.64 14.26 -22.23
C ALA A 413 20.60 15.39 -22.17
N ALA A 414 19.52 15.20 -21.40
CA ALA A 414 18.50 16.22 -21.15
C ALA A 414 19.06 17.47 -20.44
N GLN A 415 19.97 17.30 -19.47
CA GLN A 415 20.72 18.38 -18.82
C GLN A 415 21.42 19.30 -19.86
N ARG A 416 22.02 18.68 -20.88
CA ARG A 416 22.70 19.34 -22.01
C ARG A 416 21.75 19.78 -23.15
N LYS A 417 20.45 19.57 -23.00
CA LYS A 417 19.40 19.80 -24.02
C LYS A 417 19.58 18.96 -25.31
N ASP A 418 20.31 17.85 -25.23
CA ASP A 418 20.34 16.83 -26.28
C ASP A 418 19.07 15.97 -26.18
N TRP A 419 17.95 16.52 -26.63
CA TRP A 419 16.65 15.84 -26.58
C TRP A 419 16.62 14.52 -27.39
N PRO A 420 17.17 14.44 -28.62
CA PRO A 420 17.20 13.18 -29.38
C PRO A 420 18.02 12.09 -28.69
N GLY A 421 19.20 12.43 -28.15
CA GLY A 421 20.02 11.50 -27.37
C GLY A 421 19.33 11.07 -26.08
N ALA A 422 18.67 12.00 -25.39
CA ALA A 422 17.90 11.71 -24.18
C ALA A 422 16.73 10.75 -24.44
N ILE A 423 15.91 11.02 -25.45
CA ILE A 423 14.77 10.16 -25.83
C ILE A 423 15.27 8.76 -26.20
N THR A 424 16.34 8.67 -27.01
CA THR A 424 16.95 7.39 -27.42
C THR A 424 17.43 6.58 -26.21
N ALA A 425 18.09 7.21 -25.24
CA ALA A 425 18.53 6.54 -24.02
C ALA A 425 17.36 6.02 -23.17
N PHE A 426 16.26 6.78 -23.07
CA PHE A 426 15.05 6.29 -22.41
C PHE A 426 14.33 5.17 -23.18
N ASP A 427 14.33 5.20 -24.52
CA ASP A 427 13.82 4.09 -25.33
C ASP A 427 14.65 2.80 -25.16
N ASN A 428 15.99 2.92 -25.09
CA ASN A 428 16.88 1.81 -24.72
C ASN A 428 16.57 1.28 -23.32
N ALA A 429 16.40 2.17 -22.33
CA ALA A 429 16.06 1.77 -20.97
C ALA A 429 14.71 1.05 -20.89
N LEU A 430 13.68 1.54 -21.59
CA LEU A 430 12.37 0.88 -21.66
C LEU A 430 12.43 -0.48 -22.36
N LEU A 431 13.25 -0.63 -23.39
CA LEU A 431 13.48 -1.92 -24.05
C LEU A 431 14.20 -2.91 -23.12
N LEU A 432 15.19 -2.45 -22.34
CA LEU A 432 15.88 -3.26 -21.34
C LEU A 432 14.94 -3.66 -20.19
N LEU A 433 14.14 -2.74 -19.66
CA LEU A 433 13.14 -3.04 -18.63
C LEU A 433 12.07 -4.01 -19.12
N ARG A 434 11.50 -3.82 -20.33
CA ARG A 434 10.52 -4.76 -20.89
C ARG A 434 11.09 -6.17 -21.13
N ARG A 435 12.38 -6.28 -21.47
CA ARG A 435 13.07 -7.57 -21.56
C ARG A 435 13.38 -8.18 -20.20
N SER A 436 13.75 -7.36 -19.21
CA SER A 436 13.96 -7.80 -17.82
C SER A 436 12.64 -8.31 -17.24
N ALA A 437 11.56 -7.55 -17.41
CA ALA A 437 10.19 -7.91 -17.11
C ALA A 437 9.80 -9.26 -17.73
N ALA A 438 9.92 -9.42 -19.05
CA ALA A 438 9.63 -10.68 -19.73
C ALA A 438 10.44 -11.89 -19.21
N GLY A 439 11.62 -11.66 -18.62
CA GLY A 439 12.44 -12.69 -17.99
C GLY A 439 12.24 -12.88 -16.47
N THR A 440 11.51 -11.99 -15.76
CA THR A 440 11.49 -11.94 -14.28
C THR A 440 10.10 -11.66 -13.66
N LEU A 441 9.04 -12.35 -14.10
CA LEU A 441 7.63 -12.12 -13.68
C LEU A 441 7.08 -10.73 -13.96
N GLY A 442 7.62 -10.07 -14.96
CA GLY A 442 7.14 -8.77 -15.35
C GLY A 442 5.77 -8.84 -16.00
N THR A 443 4.93 -7.89 -15.60
CA THR A 443 3.69 -7.51 -16.23
C THR A 443 3.90 -6.67 -17.50
N GLY A 444 5.10 -6.11 -17.69
CA GLY A 444 5.37 -5.06 -18.69
C GLY A 444 4.81 -3.69 -18.29
N THR A 445 4.24 -3.60 -17.09
CA THR A 445 3.60 -2.42 -16.47
C THR A 445 4.20 -2.16 -15.08
N GLU A 446 5.44 -2.57 -14.81
CA GLU A 446 6.10 -2.39 -13.52
C GLU A 446 6.24 -0.90 -13.18
N PRO A 447 6.31 -0.53 -11.89
CA PRO A 447 6.62 0.83 -11.47
C PRO A 447 7.89 1.38 -12.14
N SER A 448 8.94 0.55 -12.26
CA SER A 448 10.19 0.95 -12.92
C SER A 448 10.01 1.27 -14.42
N ILE A 449 9.04 0.64 -15.10
CA ILE A 449 8.63 0.97 -16.47
C ILE A 449 7.77 2.23 -16.48
N ALA A 450 6.77 2.34 -15.62
CA ALA A 450 5.89 3.50 -15.55
C ALA A 450 6.66 4.80 -15.28
N GLU A 451 7.58 4.78 -14.30
CA GLU A 451 8.53 5.86 -14.04
C GLU A 451 9.37 6.21 -15.28
N ALA A 452 9.96 5.22 -15.96
CA ALA A 452 10.79 5.45 -17.13
C ALA A 452 9.97 6.05 -18.29
N GLN A 453 8.69 5.70 -18.41
CA GLN A 453 7.77 6.33 -19.36
C GLN A 453 7.42 7.77 -18.94
N LEU A 454 7.20 8.05 -17.65
CA LEU A 454 6.92 9.40 -17.13
C LEU A 454 8.12 10.35 -17.29
N GLU A 455 9.33 9.90 -16.95
CA GLU A 455 10.57 10.66 -17.18
C GLU A 455 10.78 10.96 -18.68
N ARG A 456 10.58 9.96 -19.54
CA ARG A 456 10.65 10.12 -21.01
C ARG A 456 9.58 11.09 -21.53
N ALA A 457 8.36 11.04 -21.01
CA ALA A 457 7.30 11.98 -21.36
C ALA A 457 7.64 13.42 -20.92
N GLY A 458 8.29 13.57 -19.76
CA GLY A 458 8.91 14.83 -19.30
C GLY A 458 9.92 15.40 -20.30
N ILE A 459 10.82 14.56 -20.81
CA ILE A 459 11.84 14.94 -21.80
C ILE A 459 11.19 15.34 -23.14
N ILE A 460 10.18 14.60 -23.61
CA ILE A 460 9.42 14.92 -24.83
C ILE A 460 8.64 16.24 -24.67
N ALA A 461 8.12 16.53 -23.48
CA ALA A 461 7.49 17.82 -23.19
C ALA A 461 8.50 18.98 -23.26
N GLN A 462 9.72 18.78 -22.72
CA GLN A 462 10.79 19.78 -22.75
C GLN A 462 11.40 19.98 -24.14
N SER A 463 11.34 18.98 -25.02
CA SER A 463 11.84 19.08 -26.41
C SER A 463 10.93 19.91 -27.34
N GLY A 464 9.82 20.46 -26.84
CA GLY A 464 8.89 21.27 -27.63
C GLY A 464 7.97 20.46 -28.56
N ALA A 465 7.71 19.18 -28.25
CA ALA A 465 6.80 18.35 -29.04
C ALA A 465 5.35 18.90 -29.04
N PRO A 466 4.50 18.56 -30.04
CA PRO A 466 3.10 18.98 -30.05
C PRO A 466 2.31 18.43 -28.85
N ALA A 467 1.44 19.25 -28.27
CA ALA A 467 0.65 18.87 -27.09
C ALA A 467 -0.12 17.53 -27.21
N PRO A 468 -0.74 17.15 -28.35
CA PRO A 468 -1.38 15.83 -28.48
C PRO A 468 -0.40 14.66 -28.36
N ALA A 469 0.84 14.82 -28.85
CA ALA A 469 1.88 13.80 -28.73
C ALA A 469 2.37 13.67 -27.27
N ILE A 470 2.58 14.81 -26.60
CA ILE A 470 2.93 14.87 -25.17
C ILE A 470 1.83 14.20 -24.33
N ARG A 471 0.55 14.54 -24.58
CA ARG A 471 -0.58 13.95 -23.86
C ARG A 471 -0.62 12.43 -24.02
N SER A 472 -0.44 11.93 -25.25
CA SER A 472 -0.45 10.48 -25.54
C SER A 472 0.64 9.73 -24.76
N VAL A 473 1.89 10.22 -24.75
CA VAL A 473 2.98 9.54 -24.04
C VAL A 473 2.81 9.57 -22.51
N TYR A 474 2.28 10.65 -21.93
CA TYR A 474 1.95 10.67 -20.51
C TYR A 474 0.75 9.78 -20.18
N GLN A 475 -0.29 9.74 -21.02
CA GLN A 475 -1.44 8.87 -20.81
C GLN A 475 -1.00 7.40 -20.77
N THR A 476 -0.15 6.96 -21.71
CA THR A 476 0.42 5.60 -21.70
C THR A 476 1.20 5.33 -20.40
N ALA A 477 1.95 6.32 -19.90
CA ALA A 477 2.73 6.20 -18.68
C ALA A 477 1.87 6.11 -17.42
N VAL A 478 0.79 6.90 -17.32
CA VAL A 478 -0.20 6.83 -16.23
C VAL A 478 -1.03 5.54 -16.32
N GLU A 479 -1.34 5.06 -17.53
CA GLU A 479 -2.00 3.76 -17.72
C GLU A 479 -1.12 2.61 -17.24
N ALA A 480 0.18 2.64 -17.54
CA ALA A 480 1.14 1.68 -16.98
C ALA A 480 1.21 1.78 -15.45
N LEU A 481 1.20 2.99 -14.88
CA LEU A 481 1.21 3.21 -13.43
C LEU A 481 -0.04 2.64 -12.75
N VAL A 482 -1.24 2.96 -13.25
CA VAL A 482 -2.51 2.40 -12.75
C VAL A 482 -2.52 0.88 -12.88
N ALA A 483 -2.13 0.34 -14.04
CA ALA A 483 -2.08 -1.11 -14.29
C ALA A 483 -0.99 -1.85 -13.50
N SER A 484 -0.04 -1.14 -12.88
CA SER A 484 0.95 -1.75 -12.00
C SER A 484 0.35 -2.25 -10.67
N ASN A 485 -0.80 -1.68 -10.27
CA ASN A 485 -1.40 -1.76 -8.93
C ASN A 485 -0.38 -1.52 -7.79
N SER A 486 0.67 -0.72 -8.02
CA SER A 486 1.65 -0.42 -6.97
C SER A 486 1.01 0.40 -5.86
N THR A 487 1.03 -0.16 -4.65
CA THR A 487 0.42 0.45 -3.47
C THR A 487 1.35 1.49 -2.80
N GLY A 488 2.64 1.48 -3.16
CA GLY A 488 3.66 2.28 -2.49
C GLY A 488 3.54 3.80 -2.67
N ALA A 489 3.78 4.53 -1.59
CA ALA A 489 3.74 6.00 -1.47
C ALA A 489 4.82 6.78 -2.26
N VAL A 490 5.52 6.14 -3.21
CA VAL A 490 6.55 6.79 -4.03
C VAL A 490 5.90 7.42 -5.26
N VAL A 491 5.59 8.72 -5.15
CA VAL A 491 5.11 9.54 -6.27
C VAL A 491 6.12 9.49 -7.43
N PRO A 492 5.76 8.97 -8.60
CA PRO A 492 6.71 8.83 -9.71
C PRO A 492 7.15 10.19 -10.27
N SER A 493 8.47 10.31 -10.50
CA SER A 493 9.06 11.50 -11.12
C SER A 493 8.42 11.81 -12.48
N GLY A 494 7.96 13.05 -12.66
CA GLY A 494 7.33 13.51 -13.89
C GLY A 494 5.79 13.54 -13.89
N LEU A 495 5.12 12.94 -12.90
CA LEU A 495 3.65 13.05 -12.78
C LEU A 495 3.20 14.52 -12.60
N GLU A 496 3.92 15.30 -11.78
CA GLU A 496 3.72 16.75 -11.61
C GLU A 496 3.63 17.48 -12.96
N ASN A 497 4.50 17.15 -13.92
CA ASN A 497 4.52 17.79 -15.24
C ASN A 497 3.29 17.45 -16.10
N TYR A 498 2.69 16.26 -15.91
CA TYR A 498 1.47 15.85 -16.60
C TYR A 498 0.23 16.54 -16.02
N LEU A 499 0.14 16.59 -14.68
CA LEU A 499 -0.93 17.32 -13.99
C LEU A 499 -0.88 18.81 -14.33
N ASP A 500 0.32 19.42 -14.30
CA ASP A 500 0.57 20.79 -14.75
C ASP A 500 0.16 21.02 -16.22
N LEU A 501 0.32 20.02 -17.11
CA LEU A 501 -0.14 20.08 -18.51
C LEU A 501 -1.67 20.06 -18.59
N LEU A 502 -2.33 19.12 -17.94
CA LEU A 502 -3.78 18.95 -17.99
C LEU A 502 -4.51 20.16 -17.38
N VAL A 503 -3.99 20.76 -16.30
CA VAL A 503 -4.50 22.03 -15.75
C VAL A 503 -4.46 23.12 -16.82
N ARG A 504 -3.29 23.39 -17.43
CA ARG A 504 -3.13 24.39 -18.51
C ARG A 504 -4.00 24.12 -19.74
N GLU A 505 -4.25 22.84 -20.07
CA GLU A 505 -5.17 22.49 -21.14
C GLU A 505 -6.62 22.81 -20.77
N SER A 506 -7.03 22.54 -19.53
CA SER A 506 -8.38 22.84 -19.03
C SER A 506 -8.67 24.34 -18.91
N GLU A 507 -7.67 25.15 -18.56
CA GLU A 507 -7.75 26.63 -18.53
C GLU A 507 -7.97 27.22 -19.94
N ARG A 508 -7.36 26.61 -20.96
CA ARG A 508 -7.48 27.04 -22.36
C ARG A 508 -8.77 26.57 -23.02
N ALA A 509 -9.19 25.34 -22.73
CA ALA A 509 -10.38 24.72 -23.30
C ALA A 509 -10.93 23.65 -22.34
N PRO A 510 -11.94 24.00 -21.50
CA PRO A 510 -12.67 23.05 -20.67
C PRO A 510 -13.19 21.86 -21.47
N ARG A 511 -12.82 20.64 -21.06
CA ARG A 511 -13.20 19.37 -21.71
C ARG A 511 -13.37 18.26 -20.67
N PRO A 512 -14.47 17.49 -20.69
CA PRO A 512 -14.68 16.38 -19.76
C PRO A 512 -13.52 15.38 -19.73
N GLU A 513 -12.93 15.07 -20.88
CA GLU A 513 -11.84 14.10 -21.01
C GLU A 513 -10.56 14.58 -20.32
N THR A 514 -10.29 15.90 -20.32
CA THR A 514 -9.12 16.47 -19.62
C THR A 514 -9.29 16.33 -18.10
N TYR A 515 -10.50 16.56 -17.58
CA TYR A 515 -10.80 16.38 -16.16
C TYR A 515 -10.71 14.91 -15.73
N GLU A 516 -11.22 13.98 -16.56
CA GLU A 516 -11.15 12.55 -16.30
C GLU A 516 -9.69 12.03 -16.31
N LEU A 517 -8.88 12.45 -17.29
CA LEU A 517 -7.45 12.12 -17.32
C LEU A 517 -6.70 12.64 -16.08
N PHE A 518 -7.01 13.86 -15.62
CA PHE A 518 -6.43 14.41 -14.41
C PHE A 518 -6.85 13.60 -13.18
N PHE A 519 -8.15 13.33 -13.05
CA PHE A 519 -8.71 12.61 -11.90
C PHE A 519 -8.18 11.18 -11.81
N ARG A 520 -8.02 10.51 -12.94
CA ARG A 520 -7.38 9.19 -13.02
C ARG A 520 -5.89 9.24 -12.69
N ALA A 521 -5.18 10.29 -13.10
CA ALA A 521 -3.76 10.47 -12.80
C ALA A 521 -3.48 10.72 -11.30
N VAL A 522 -4.31 11.49 -10.60
CA VAL A 522 -4.17 11.69 -9.14
C VAL A 522 -4.56 10.46 -8.30
N GLN A 523 -5.30 9.51 -8.87
CA GLN A 523 -5.57 8.21 -8.26
C GLN A 523 -4.48 7.16 -8.58
N ALA A 524 -3.54 7.46 -9.47
CA ALA A 524 -2.51 6.52 -9.92
C ALA A 524 -1.34 6.35 -8.93
N THR A 525 -1.15 7.27 -7.97
CA THR A 525 -0.13 7.16 -6.91
C THR A 525 -0.62 6.35 -5.70
N GLY A 526 -1.58 5.46 -5.91
CA GLY A 526 -2.20 4.61 -4.90
C GLY A 526 -3.48 5.20 -4.29
N GLU A 527 -4.58 4.45 -4.36
CA GLU A 527 -5.60 4.54 -3.30
C GLU A 527 -5.10 3.76 -2.07
N PRO A 528 -5.33 4.27 -0.84
CA PRO A 528 -4.99 3.56 0.38
C PRO A 528 -5.51 2.13 0.38
N ALA A 529 -4.73 1.15 0.86
CA ALA A 529 -5.15 -0.25 0.92
C ALA A 529 -6.51 -0.46 1.64
N VAL A 530 -6.80 0.44 2.57
CA VAL A 530 -8.06 0.65 3.27
C VAL A 530 -9.27 0.78 2.34
N ALA A 531 -9.18 1.52 1.22
CA ALA A 531 -10.30 1.69 0.30
C ALA A 531 -10.70 0.36 -0.37
N ARG A 532 -9.71 -0.48 -0.69
CA ARG A 532 -9.92 -1.84 -1.23
C ARG A 532 -10.53 -2.77 -0.18
N GLN A 533 -9.99 -2.78 1.05
CA GLN A 533 -10.55 -3.57 2.16
C GLN A 533 -11.98 -3.14 2.54
N LEU A 534 -12.27 -1.83 2.58
CA LEU A 534 -13.62 -1.31 2.83
C LEU A 534 -14.59 -1.75 1.73
N ASN A 535 -14.21 -1.70 0.44
CA ASN A 535 -15.06 -2.17 -0.67
C ASN A 535 -15.34 -3.68 -0.56
N GLN A 536 -14.32 -4.50 -0.29
CA GLN A 536 -14.44 -5.94 -0.08
C GLN A 536 -15.39 -6.27 1.09
N LEU A 537 -15.24 -5.59 2.22
CA LEU A 537 -16.11 -5.74 3.38
C LEU A 537 -17.54 -5.29 3.05
N GLN A 538 -17.74 -4.09 2.52
CA GLN A 538 -19.05 -3.45 2.42
C GLN A 538 -20.00 -4.09 1.39
N ASN A 539 -19.46 -4.63 0.29
CA ASN A 539 -20.24 -5.44 -0.66
C ASN A 539 -20.78 -6.73 -0.03
N VAL A 540 -19.99 -7.37 0.83
CA VAL A 540 -20.33 -8.62 1.52
C VAL A 540 -21.28 -8.37 2.69
N VAL A 541 -20.95 -7.40 3.55
CA VAL A 541 -21.69 -6.95 4.74
C VAL A 541 -23.16 -6.67 4.46
N SER A 542 -23.46 -6.17 3.26
CA SER A 542 -24.84 -5.81 2.87
C SER A 542 -25.74 -7.01 2.59
N THR A 543 -25.21 -8.25 2.48
CA THR A 543 -25.99 -9.41 2.00
C THR A 543 -25.74 -10.75 2.68
N ASP A 544 -24.67 -10.92 3.47
CA ASP A 544 -24.28 -12.22 4.02
C ASP A 544 -23.45 -12.10 5.32
N PRO A 545 -24.02 -12.40 6.51
CA PRO A 545 -23.31 -12.31 7.79
C PRO A 545 -22.17 -13.32 7.98
N GLU A 546 -22.23 -14.48 7.33
CA GLU A 546 -21.20 -15.52 7.47
C GLU A 546 -19.98 -15.16 6.62
N LEU A 547 -20.23 -14.76 5.37
CA LEU A 547 -19.19 -14.24 4.48
C LEU A 547 -18.55 -12.96 5.06
N THR A 548 -19.32 -12.14 5.77
CA THR A 548 -18.82 -10.94 6.47
C THR A 548 -17.75 -11.28 7.50
N GLU A 549 -18.00 -12.31 8.32
CA GLU A 549 -17.05 -12.75 9.33
C GLU A 549 -15.75 -13.24 8.68
N LEU A 550 -15.85 -13.98 7.57
CA LEU A 550 -14.68 -14.43 6.81
C LEU A 550 -13.85 -13.25 6.28
N VAL A 551 -14.46 -12.19 5.74
CA VAL A 551 -13.69 -11.01 5.25
C VAL A 551 -13.04 -10.23 6.41
N ARG A 552 -13.72 -10.07 7.55
CA ARG A 552 -13.10 -9.46 8.76
C ARG A 552 -11.95 -10.30 9.30
N SER A 553 -12.18 -11.61 9.43
CA SER A 553 -11.17 -12.57 9.89
C SER A 553 -9.94 -12.56 8.98
N ARG A 554 -10.14 -12.55 7.66
CA ARG A 554 -9.07 -12.36 6.67
C ARG A 554 -8.26 -11.08 6.96
N ALA A 555 -8.92 -9.92 7.00
CA ALA A 555 -8.26 -8.63 7.20
C ALA A 555 -7.54 -8.51 8.57
N ALA A 556 -8.01 -9.23 9.60
CA ALA A 556 -7.33 -9.34 10.89
C ALA A 556 -6.09 -10.26 10.82
N LEU A 557 -6.24 -11.45 10.24
CA LEU A 557 -5.14 -12.41 10.06
C LEU A 557 -4.02 -11.84 9.19
N GLU A 558 -4.35 -11.11 8.12
CA GLU A 558 -3.36 -10.42 7.28
C GLU A 558 -2.50 -9.45 8.08
N ARG A 559 -3.12 -8.54 8.85
CA ARG A 559 -2.41 -7.58 9.72
C ARG A 559 -1.57 -8.29 10.77
N GLU A 560 -2.12 -9.33 11.39
CA GLU A 560 -1.46 -10.09 12.46
C GLU A 560 -0.23 -10.86 11.97
N ILE A 561 -0.31 -11.51 10.80
CA ILE A 561 0.83 -12.19 10.21
C ILE A 561 1.91 -11.17 9.78
N THR A 562 1.51 -10.03 9.20
CA THR A 562 2.45 -8.94 8.84
C THR A 562 3.18 -8.41 10.08
N ARG A 563 2.45 -8.13 11.18
CA ARG A 563 3.02 -7.78 12.49
C ARG A 563 4.02 -8.82 12.97
N LEU A 564 3.60 -10.09 13.04
CA LEU A 564 4.42 -11.18 13.59
C LEU A 564 5.74 -11.32 12.84
N ARG A 565 5.76 -11.12 11.52
CA ARG A 565 7.00 -11.21 10.73
C ARG A 565 7.96 -10.08 10.98
N TYR A 566 7.49 -8.84 11.08
CA TYR A 566 8.35 -7.74 11.48
C TYR A 566 8.90 -7.98 12.89
N ALA A 567 8.06 -8.43 13.82
CA ALA A 567 8.49 -8.79 15.18
C ALA A 567 9.56 -9.90 15.22
N ILE A 568 9.46 -10.94 14.37
CA ILE A 568 10.48 -11.99 14.26
C ILE A 568 11.75 -11.45 13.56
N ALA A 569 11.61 -10.71 12.46
CA ALA A 569 12.73 -10.22 11.67
C ALA A 569 13.54 -9.10 12.37
N ASP A 570 12.90 -8.28 13.20
CA ASP A 570 13.55 -7.21 13.98
C ASP A 570 14.28 -7.70 15.23
N ARG A 571 14.02 -8.93 15.67
CA ARG A 571 14.46 -9.46 16.96
C ARG A 571 15.99 -9.65 17.04
N ALA A 572 16.63 -8.87 17.91
CA ALA A 572 17.95 -9.18 18.42
C ALA A 572 17.85 -10.14 19.63
N GLU A 573 18.87 -10.97 19.83
CA GLU A 573 18.96 -11.91 20.95
C GLU A 573 18.77 -11.20 22.32
N GLY A 574 17.80 -11.63 23.14
CA GLY A 574 17.88 -11.41 24.60
C GLY A 574 16.61 -11.12 25.42
N THR A 575 15.56 -10.46 24.88
CA THR A 575 14.43 -10.00 25.74
C THR A 575 13.05 -10.12 25.07
N GLY A 576 12.10 -10.82 25.70
CA GLY A 576 10.70 -10.98 25.25
C GLY A 576 10.31 -12.44 24.93
N GLU A 577 9.16 -12.62 24.28
CA GLU A 577 8.62 -13.91 23.82
C GLU A 577 9.61 -14.70 22.92
N SER A 578 9.58 -16.03 22.94
CA SER A 578 10.54 -16.84 22.16
C SER A 578 10.33 -16.66 20.65
N ILE A 579 11.40 -16.76 19.86
CA ILE A 579 11.27 -16.80 18.38
C ILE A 579 10.35 -17.96 17.98
N GLY A 580 10.54 -19.15 18.58
CA GLY A 580 9.69 -20.31 18.31
C GLY A 580 8.22 -20.14 18.73
N ASP A 581 7.92 -19.29 19.73
CA ASP A 581 6.54 -18.96 20.12
C ASP A 581 5.89 -18.03 19.08
N LEU A 582 6.62 -17.00 18.64
CA LEU A 582 6.18 -16.06 17.59
C LEU A 582 6.02 -16.77 16.23
N GLU A 583 6.94 -17.68 15.87
CA GLU A 583 6.82 -18.55 14.70
C GLU A 583 5.58 -19.44 14.80
N THR A 584 5.34 -20.05 15.96
CA THR A 584 4.14 -20.87 16.22
C THR A 584 2.86 -20.04 16.10
N GLN A 585 2.84 -18.79 16.57
CA GLN A 585 1.71 -17.87 16.38
C GLN A 585 1.50 -17.54 14.89
N ARG A 586 2.58 -17.18 14.18
CA ARG A 586 2.54 -16.86 12.74
C ARG A 586 2.01 -18.04 11.94
N ASP A 587 2.52 -19.23 12.17
CA ASP A 587 2.17 -20.42 11.40
C ASP A 587 0.70 -20.84 11.64
N ARG A 588 0.19 -20.68 12.87
CA ARG A 588 -1.24 -20.82 13.18
C ARG A 588 -2.09 -19.77 12.46
N ALA A 589 -1.68 -18.50 12.48
CA ALA A 589 -2.38 -17.42 11.80
C ALA A 589 -2.39 -17.62 10.28
N GLU A 590 -1.27 -18.03 9.68
CA GLU A 590 -1.16 -18.37 8.26
C GLU A 590 -2.03 -19.56 7.87
N ALA A 591 -2.01 -20.65 8.63
CA ALA A 591 -2.89 -21.80 8.40
C ALA A 591 -4.37 -21.38 8.43
N LYS A 592 -4.75 -20.48 9.35
CA LYS A 592 -6.12 -19.95 9.42
C LYS A 592 -6.43 -18.96 8.29
N LEU A 593 -5.49 -18.12 7.86
CA LEU A 593 -5.67 -17.24 6.70
C LEU A 593 -5.92 -18.07 5.43
N LEU A 594 -5.20 -19.18 5.25
CA LEU A 594 -5.38 -20.08 4.11
C LEU A 594 -6.74 -20.77 4.13
N SER A 595 -7.25 -21.19 5.31
CA SER A 595 -8.61 -21.76 5.41
C SER A 595 -9.71 -20.71 5.15
N VAL A 596 -9.54 -19.49 5.67
CA VAL A 596 -10.45 -18.36 5.40
C VAL A 596 -10.43 -17.98 3.91
N ASN A 597 -9.26 -17.91 3.27
CA ASN A 597 -9.15 -17.62 1.84
C ASN A 597 -9.74 -18.73 0.96
N ALA A 598 -9.65 -20.00 1.36
CA ALA A 598 -10.33 -21.10 0.68
C ALA A 598 -11.86 -20.98 0.79
N ALA A 599 -12.38 -20.63 1.98
CA ALA A 599 -13.81 -20.39 2.20
C ALA A 599 -14.31 -19.18 1.38
N LEU A 600 -13.60 -18.05 1.41
CA LEU A 600 -13.91 -16.85 0.62
C LEU A 600 -13.90 -17.13 -0.89
N ALA A 601 -12.90 -17.87 -1.39
CA ALA A 601 -12.80 -18.20 -2.81
C ALA A 601 -13.94 -19.11 -3.32
N SER A 602 -14.52 -19.93 -2.44
CA SER A 602 -15.71 -20.72 -2.79
C SER A 602 -16.93 -19.83 -3.09
N SER A 603 -17.06 -18.67 -2.42
CA SER A 603 -18.17 -17.74 -2.60
C SER A 603 -18.09 -16.99 -3.94
N PRO A 604 -19.14 -17.03 -4.79
CA PRO A 604 -19.21 -16.19 -5.98
C PRO A 604 -19.36 -14.69 -5.65
N ARG A 605 -19.92 -14.34 -4.49
CA ARG A 605 -20.18 -12.95 -4.09
C ARG A 605 -18.92 -12.19 -3.67
N PHE A 606 -17.95 -12.89 -3.07
CA PHE A 606 -16.67 -12.28 -2.71
C PHE A 606 -15.80 -11.96 -3.94
N ARG A 607 -15.97 -12.72 -5.02
CA ARG A 607 -15.17 -12.63 -6.25
C ARG A 607 -15.51 -11.44 -7.16
N SER A 608 -16.57 -10.67 -6.89
CA SER A 608 -17.06 -9.59 -7.76
C SER A 608 -16.80 -8.18 -7.23
N VAL A 609 -15.77 -7.98 -6.40
CA VAL A 609 -15.41 -6.68 -5.82
C VAL A 609 -14.61 -5.86 -6.83
N ASP A 610 -15.18 -4.74 -7.27
CA ASP A 610 -14.53 -3.78 -8.16
C ASP A 610 -13.65 -2.80 -7.34
N ASP A 611 -12.34 -2.83 -7.56
CA ASP A 611 -11.34 -1.91 -6.98
C ASP A 611 -10.76 -0.91 -8.00
N SER A 612 -11.46 -0.69 -9.11
CA SER A 612 -11.08 0.31 -10.12
C SER A 612 -11.14 1.75 -9.56
N PRO A 613 -10.24 2.66 -10.01
CA PRO A 613 -10.32 4.08 -9.70
C PRO A 613 -11.69 4.70 -10.04
N ALA A 614 -12.13 5.66 -9.23
CA ALA A 614 -13.40 6.36 -9.48
C ALA A 614 -13.28 7.30 -10.69
N THR A 615 -14.36 7.41 -11.46
CA THR A 615 -14.48 8.41 -12.54
C THR A 615 -15.16 9.69 -12.03
N ILE A 616 -14.93 10.83 -12.69
CA ILE A 616 -15.63 12.09 -12.40
C ILE A 616 -17.14 11.92 -12.59
N GLU A 617 -17.56 11.09 -13.56
CA GLU A 617 -18.97 10.77 -13.80
C GLU A 617 -19.59 9.99 -12.63
N ALA A 618 -18.90 8.98 -12.10
CA ALA A 618 -19.37 8.23 -10.93
C ALA A 618 -19.49 9.12 -9.69
N ILE A 619 -18.51 9.99 -9.43
CA ILE A 619 -18.56 10.98 -8.34
C ILE A 619 -19.76 11.92 -8.55
N ARG A 620 -19.97 12.44 -9.76
CA ARG A 620 -21.09 13.33 -10.08
C ARG A 620 -22.45 12.64 -9.91
N ALA A 621 -22.58 11.37 -10.30
CA ALA A 621 -23.81 10.59 -10.14
C ALA A 621 -24.12 10.27 -8.66
N ALA A 622 -23.10 10.21 -7.81
CA ALA A 622 -23.23 10.00 -6.37
C ALA A 622 -23.51 11.28 -5.56
N LEU A 623 -23.43 12.47 -6.16
CA LEU A 623 -23.76 13.74 -5.54
C LEU A 623 -25.26 14.03 -5.60
N ARG A 624 -25.86 14.44 -4.48
CA ARG A 624 -27.22 14.96 -4.38
C ARG A 624 -27.28 16.42 -4.90
N PRO A 625 -28.46 16.95 -5.25
CA PRO A 625 -28.60 18.33 -5.69
C PRO A 625 -28.08 19.34 -4.65
N GLY A 626 -27.16 20.20 -5.07
CA GLY A 626 -26.52 21.21 -4.19
C GLY A 626 -25.33 20.70 -3.39
N GLU A 627 -24.87 19.46 -3.61
CA GLU A 627 -23.60 18.98 -3.07
C GLU A 627 -22.41 19.30 -3.97
N GLY A 628 -21.22 19.40 -3.36
CA GLY A 628 -19.94 19.39 -4.06
C GLY A 628 -18.96 18.41 -3.40
N TYR A 629 -18.10 17.81 -4.22
CA TYR A 629 -16.96 17.00 -3.81
C TYR A 629 -15.68 17.79 -4.05
N PHE A 630 -14.85 17.98 -3.02
CA PHE A 630 -13.58 18.71 -3.09
C PHE A 630 -12.44 17.79 -2.64
N LYS A 631 -11.41 17.66 -3.47
CA LYS A 631 -10.16 16.94 -3.13
C LYS A 631 -8.98 17.89 -3.20
N LEU A 632 -8.12 17.84 -2.18
CA LEU A 632 -6.74 18.29 -2.31
C LEU A 632 -5.82 17.09 -2.56
N PHE A 633 -4.86 17.26 -3.46
CA PHE A 633 -3.88 16.23 -3.81
C PHE A 633 -2.48 16.82 -3.78
N GLU A 634 -1.69 16.34 -2.82
CA GLU A 634 -0.34 16.83 -2.53
C GLU A 634 0.71 15.91 -3.17
N LEU A 635 1.68 16.51 -3.85
CA LEU A 635 2.91 15.88 -4.31
C LEU A 635 4.13 16.67 -3.76
N PRO A 636 5.35 16.12 -3.74
CA PRO A 636 6.49 16.71 -3.01
C PRO A 636 6.86 18.16 -3.36
N ASN A 637 6.45 18.70 -4.51
CA ASN A 637 6.67 20.10 -4.90
C ASN A 637 5.38 20.78 -5.44
N ARG A 638 4.20 20.20 -5.21
CA ARG A 638 2.92 20.62 -5.81
C ARG A 638 1.74 20.33 -4.89
N LEU A 639 0.71 21.17 -4.98
CA LEU A 639 -0.60 20.88 -4.41
C LEU A 639 -1.62 21.20 -5.50
N TYR A 640 -2.56 20.30 -5.72
CA TYR A 640 -3.64 20.49 -6.69
C TYR A 640 -5.00 20.41 -6.00
N GLY A 641 -5.97 21.15 -6.55
CA GLY A 641 -7.37 21.08 -6.17
C GLY A 641 -8.20 20.44 -7.28
N VAL A 642 -9.11 19.55 -6.90
CA VAL A 642 -10.19 19.04 -7.75
C VAL A 642 -11.51 19.36 -7.08
N TYR A 643 -12.42 20.01 -7.79
CA TYR A 643 -13.79 20.23 -7.32
C TYR A 643 -14.79 19.72 -8.34
N VAL A 644 -15.78 18.94 -7.89
CA VAL A 644 -16.83 18.34 -8.71
C VAL A 644 -18.19 18.68 -8.11
N SER A 645 -19.11 19.16 -8.95
CA SER A 645 -20.53 19.29 -8.63
C SER A 645 -21.38 18.67 -9.72
N SER A 646 -22.71 18.68 -9.54
CA SER A 646 -23.68 18.26 -10.55
C SER A 646 -23.56 19.04 -11.88
N GLU A 647 -23.04 20.28 -11.84
CA GLU A 647 -22.99 21.18 -13.00
C GLU A 647 -21.58 21.42 -13.54
N ARG A 648 -20.55 21.41 -12.68
CA ARG A 648 -19.21 21.90 -13.02
C ARG A 648 -18.12 21.02 -12.43
N THR A 649 -16.99 20.97 -13.12
CA THR A 649 -15.75 20.36 -12.62
C THR A 649 -14.60 21.33 -12.81
N PHE A 650 -13.74 21.42 -11.81
CA PHE A 650 -12.55 22.25 -11.80
C PHE A 650 -11.36 21.36 -11.44
N ILE A 651 -10.28 21.48 -12.18
CA ILE A 651 -8.94 21.02 -11.80
C ILE A 651 -8.04 22.24 -11.82
N TYR A 652 -7.19 22.39 -10.81
CA TYR A 652 -6.32 23.56 -10.72
C TYR A 652 -5.12 23.29 -9.83
N GLN A 653 -4.11 24.13 -10.00
CA GLN A 653 -2.89 24.13 -9.20
C GLN A 653 -3.06 25.12 -8.04
N VAL A 654 -2.73 24.68 -6.82
CA VAL A 654 -2.76 25.48 -5.59
C VAL A 654 -1.38 26.03 -5.26
N VAL A 655 -0.32 25.21 -5.41
CA VAL A 655 1.08 25.66 -5.33
C VAL A 655 1.96 25.01 -6.40
N ASN A 656 3.01 25.72 -6.80
CA ASN A 656 3.84 25.41 -7.96
C ASN A 656 5.29 25.11 -7.57
N THR A 657 5.66 25.27 -6.30
CA THR A 657 6.99 24.99 -5.77
C THR A 657 6.93 24.44 -4.36
N ARG A 658 8.00 23.75 -3.94
CA ARG A 658 8.17 23.32 -2.55
C ARG A 658 8.26 24.49 -1.55
N GLY A 659 8.73 25.66 -1.99
CA GLY A 659 8.77 26.87 -1.16
C GLY A 659 7.38 27.45 -0.89
N GLU A 660 6.54 27.51 -1.91
CA GLU A 660 5.13 27.90 -1.77
C GLU A 660 4.33 26.88 -0.95
N LEU A 661 4.60 25.58 -1.11
CA LEU A 661 4.01 24.53 -0.27
C LEU A 661 4.36 24.73 1.21
N ALA A 662 5.64 24.91 1.52
CA ALA A 662 6.11 25.16 2.88
C ALA A 662 5.54 26.45 3.49
N GLU A 663 5.33 27.50 2.69
CA GLU A 663 4.68 28.74 3.14
C GLU A 663 3.17 28.55 3.39
N LEU A 664 2.49 27.76 2.56
CA LEU A 664 1.08 27.38 2.75
C LEU A 664 0.90 26.48 3.99
N GLU A 665 1.82 25.54 4.22
CA GLU A 665 1.90 24.72 5.43
C GLU A 665 2.18 25.58 6.67
N ARG A 666 3.07 26.57 6.57
CA ARG A 666 3.36 27.53 7.65
C ARG A 666 2.14 28.39 7.97
N LEU A 667 1.41 28.84 6.96
CA LEU A 667 0.12 29.54 7.13
C LEU A 667 -0.92 28.63 7.80
N ALA A 668 -1.07 27.39 7.33
CA ALA A 668 -1.98 26.42 7.92
C ALA A 668 -1.63 26.11 9.39
N THR A 669 -0.33 25.98 9.69
CA THR A 669 0.18 25.79 11.05
C THR A 669 -0.08 27.01 11.93
N ALA A 670 0.09 28.23 11.41
CA ALA A 670 -0.21 29.47 12.14
C ALA A 670 -1.73 29.61 12.43
N VAL A 671 -2.58 29.35 11.43
CA VAL A 671 -4.03 29.30 11.62
C VAL A 671 -4.40 28.22 12.64
N ARG A 672 -3.82 27.03 12.56
CA ARG A 672 -4.06 25.94 13.52
C ARG A 672 -3.63 26.32 14.94
N ALA A 673 -2.45 26.91 15.10
CA ALA A 673 -1.95 27.43 16.37
C ALA A 673 -2.82 28.56 16.94
N SER A 674 -3.51 29.34 16.10
CA SER A 674 -4.52 30.31 16.58
C SER A 674 -5.83 29.65 17.04
N ILE A 675 -6.08 28.38 16.70
CA ILE A 675 -7.21 27.60 17.24
C ILE A 675 -6.82 26.96 18.58
N ASP A 676 -5.63 26.34 18.66
CA ASP A 676 -5.12 25.72 19.89
C ASP A 676 -4.60 26.75 20.92
N GLY A 677 -4.28 27.96 20.49
CA GLY A 677 -3.64 28.97 21.31
C GLY A 677 -2.42 28.46 22.07
N ARG A 678 -2.37 28.75 23.37
CA ARG A 678 -1.36 28.26 24.32
C ARG A 678 -2.04 27.45 25.41
N LEU A 679 -2.80 26.42 25.03
CA LEU A 679 -3.53 25.55 25.98
C LEU A 679 -2.63 24.90 27.04
N GLN A 680 -1.36 24.60 26.73
CA GLN A 680 -0.40 24.10 27.73
C GLN A 680 -0.08 25.13 28.83
N ASP A 681 -0.25 26.43 28.54
CA ASP A 681 -0.15 27.53 29.51
C ASP A 681 -1.54 28.00 29.99
N GLY A 682 -2.62 27.30 29.63
CA GLY A 682 -4.00 27.64 30.00
C GLY A 682 -4.58 28.89 29.32
N GLN A 683 -4.00 29.36 28.20
CA GLN A 683 -4.43 30.60 27.54
C GLN A 683 -4.86 30.40 26.09
N LEU A 684 -6.09 30.80 25.75
CA LEU A 684 -6.53 30.99 24.37
C LEU A 684 -5.91 32.28 23.80
N VAL A 685 -5.67 32.28 22.49
CA VAL A 685 -5.25 33.47 21.73
C VAL A 685 -6.36 33.84 20.74
N PRO A 686 -6.44 35.09 20.24
CA PRO A 686 -7.41 35.44 19.20
C PRO A 686 -7.18 34.63 17.92
N TYR A 687 -8.27 34.09 17.35
CA TYR A 687 -8.24 33.33 16.11
C TYR A 687 -7.80 34.18 14.90
N ASP A 688 -6.88 33.65 14.08
CA ASP A 688 -6.43 34.28 12.84
C ASP A 688 -7.44 34.08 11.69
N ALA A 689 -8.57 34.77 11.81
CA ALA A 689 -9.61 34.79 10.77
C ALA A 689 -9.08 35.34 9.42
N GLY A 690 -8.07 36.19 9.44
CA GLY A 690 -7.44 36.74 8.23
C GLY A 690 -6.61 35.69 7.50
N GLY A 691 -5.70 35.02 8.21
CA GLY A 691 -4.93 33.89 7.70
C GLY A 691 -5.83 32.73 7.25
N ALA A 692 -6.91 32.44 7.97
CA ALA A 692 -7.89 31.44 7.60
C ALA A 692 -8.65 31.77 6.30
N HIS A 693 -8.96 33.05 6.07
CA HIS A 693 -9.55 33.52 4.82
C HIS A 693 -8.55 33.44 3.65
N VAL A 694 -7.29 33.83 3.88
CA VAL A 694 -6.22 33.70 2.88
C VAL A 694 -6.01 32.23 2.51
N LEU A 695 -5.95 31.33 3.51
CA LEU A 695 -5.81 29.89 3.32
C LEU A 695 -6.98 29.33 2.51
N PHE A 696 -8.23 29.66 2.85
CA PHE A 696 -9.40 29.26 2.08
C PHE A 696 -9.32 29.69 0.61
N ARG A 697 -8.99 30.98 0.37
CA ARG A 697 -8.90 31.55 -0.96
C ARG A 697 -7.82 30.86 -1.81
N LEU A 698 -6.70 30.48 -1.21
CA LEU A 698 -5.62 29.75 -1.89
C LEU A 698 -6.06 28.33 -2.25
N ILE A 699 -6.54 27.54 -1.28
CA ILE A 699 -6.88 26.12 -1.52
C ILE A 699 -8.13 25.93 -2.39
N ALA A 700 -9.10 26.84 -2.34
CA ALA A 700 -10.33 26.76 -3.13
C ALA A 700 -10.17 27.31 -4.56
N GLY A 701 -9.12 28.13 -4.80
CA GLY A 701 -8.73 28.64 -6.10
C GLY A 701 -9.91 29.14 -6.98
N PRO A 702 -10.00 28.70 -8.25
CA PRO A 702 -11.11 29.07 -9.14
C PRO A 702 -12.46 28.42 -8.78
N ALA A 703 -12.46 27.37 -7.94
CA ALA A 703 -13.67 26.71 -7.49
C ALA A 703 -14.38 27.44 -6.34
N ARG A 704 -13.73 28.43 -5.70
CA ARG A 704 -14.22 29.14 -4.49
C ARG A 704 -15.71 29.52 -4.56
N GLU A 705 -16.13 30.20 -5.62
CA GLU A 705 -17.54 30.61 -5.76
C GLU A 705 -18.48 29.40 -5.87
N ALA A 706 -18.11 28.37 -6.62
CA ALA A 706 -18.93 27.17 -6.75
C ALA A 706 -19.01 26.38 -5.42
N MET A 707 -17.94 26.39 -4.61
CA MET A 707 -17.93 25.80 -3.27
C MET A 707 -18.81 26.59 -2.29
N LEU A 708 -18.76 27.93 -2.32
CA LEU A 708 -19.55 28.81 -1.45
C LEU A 708 -21.07 28.75 -1.70
N HIS A 709 -21.49 28.26 -2.87
CA HIS A 709 -22.90 28.02 -3.20
C HIS A 709 -23.37 26.58 -2.90
N THR A 710 -22.51 25.70 -2.39
CA THR A 710 -22.93 24.35 -1.94
C THR A 710 -23.75 24.41 -0.65
N ARG A 711 -24.68 23.47 -0.51
CA ARG A 711 -25.37 23.19 0.76
C ARG A 711 -24.65 22.14 1.59
N SER A 712 -23.91 21.24 0.93
CA SER A 712 -23.07 20.21 1.54
C SER A 712 -21.78 20.08 0.74
N LEU A 713 -20.66 19.99 1.46
CA LEU A 713 -19.32 19.81 0.91
C LEU A 713 -18.72 18.51 1.45
N VAL A 714 -18.48 17.56 0.55
CA VAL A 714 -17.67 16.37 0.83
C VAL A 714 -16.22 16.71 0.54
N VAL A 715 -15.33 16.51 1.50
CA VAL A 715 -13.91 16.84 1.41
C VAL A 715 -13.05 15.58 1.50
N ASP A 716 -12.16 15.41 0.53
CA ASP A 716 -11.06 14.46 0.53
C ASP A 716 -9.77 15.27 0.83
N PRO A 717 -9.31 15.29 2.10
CA PRO A 717 -8.30 16.23 2.57
C PRO A 717 -6.88 15.82 2.15
N GLY A 718 -6.06 16.84 1.87
CA GLY A 718 -4.63 16.72 1.60
C GLY A 718 -3.91 18.01 1.99
N GLY A 719 -2.60 17.95 2.24
CA GLY A 719 -1.80 19.09 2.68
C GLY A 719 -2.40 19.83 3.88
N PRO A 720 -2.62 21.15 3.79
CA PRO A 720 -3.18 21.97 4.88
C PRO A 720 -4.43 21.43 5.59
N LEU A 721 -5.30 20.71 4.86
CA LEU A 721 -6.54 20.17 5.40
C LEU A 721 -6.35 18.88 6.23
N GLY A 722 -5.14 18.33 6.28
CA GLY A 722 -4.78 17.29 7.23
C GLY A 722 -4.61 17.79 8.66
N VAL A 723 -4.55 19.11 8.89
CA VAL A 723 -4.41 19.71 10.23
C VAL A 723 -5.40 20.83 10.54
N VAL A 724 -5.87 21.59 9.55
CA VAL A 724 -6.89 22.65 9.74
C VAL A 724 -8.29 22.13 9.40
N PRO A 725 -9.26 22.13 10.33
CA PRO A 725 -10.63 21.75 10.01
C PRO A 725 -11.25 22.70 9.00
N VAL A 726 -11.81 22.16 7.91
CA VAL A 726 -12.42 22.94 6.82
C VAL A 726 -13.50 23.89 7.33
N GLY A 727 -14.27 23.48 8.35
CA GLY A 727 -15.32 24.31 8.94
C GLY A 727 -14.82 25.62 9.56
N ALA A 728 -13.59 25.65 10.06
CA ALA A 728 -12.95 26.83 10.65
C ALA A 728 -12.49 27.85 9.61
N LEU A 729 -12.36 27.46 8.34
CA LEU A 729 -11.97 28.38 7.27
C LEU A 729 -13.03 29.48 7.06
N VAL A 730 -12.56 30.65 6.64
CA VAL A 730 -13.37 31.88 6.59
C VAL A 730 -13.68 32.25 5.14
N ALA A 731 -14.97 32.30 4.80
CA ALA A 731 -15.47 32.58 3.45
C ALA A 731 -15.23 34.03 3.02
N SER A 732 -15.43 34.98 3.93
CA SER A 732 -15.19 36.42 3.72
C SER A 732 -14.59 37.08 4.97
N TYR A 733 -13.69 38.04 4.75
CA TYR A 733 -12.97 38.76 5.81
C TYR A 733 -12.73 40.21 5.40
N ASP A 734 -13.09 41.15 6.26
CA ASP A 734 -12.74 42.57 6.13
C ASP A 734 -11.69 42.94 7.21
N PRO A 735 -10.47 43.35 6.83
CA PRO A 735 -9.43 43.74 7.79
C PRO A 735 -9.75 45.04 8.55
N ASN A 736 -10.75 45.81 8.12
CA ASN A 736 -11.15 47.07 8.78
C ASN A 736 -12.23 46.86 9.86
N THR A 737 -12.81 45.66 9.97
CA THR A 737 -13.81 45.35 10.98
C THR A 737 -13.16 45.29 12.36
N VAL A 738 -13.38 46.34 13.16
CA VAL A 738 -12.95 46.41 14.56
C VAL A 738 -13.86 45.51 15.40
N ARG A 739 -13.26 44.58 16.15
CA ARG A 739 -13.96 43.81 17.19
C ARG A 739 -13.81 44.52 18.53
N GLU A 740 -14.89 44.68 19.28
CA GLU A 740 -14.85 45.20 20.66
C GLU A 740 -14.22 44.18 21.62
N ASP A 741 -14.61 42.91 21.49
CA ASP A 741 -13.93 41.77 22.12
C ASP A 741 -13.06 41.04 21.06
N PRO A 742 -11.73 40.94 21.24
CA PRO A 742 -10.86 40.21 20.31
C PRO A 742 -11.18 38.70 20.23
N PHE A 743 -11.98 38.15 21.14
CA PHE A 743 -12.45 36.77 21.13
C PHE A 743 -13.86 36.58 20.54
N ASP A 744 -14.58 37.66 20.16
CA ASP A 744 -15.88 37.54 19.50
C ASP A 744 -15.75 37.34 17.98
N PHE A 745 -15.94 36.08 17.57
CA PHE A 745 -16.03 35.64 16.19
C PHE A 745 -17.47 35.38 15.74
N SER A 746 -18.50 35.76 16.50
CA SER A 746 -19.91 35.47 16.20
C SER A 746 -20.43 36.14 14.92
N ALA A 747 -19.78 37.21 14.47
CA ALA A 747 -20.01 37.84 13.16
C ALA A 747 -19.17 37.23 12.01
N THR A 748 -18.21 36.35 12.31
CA THR A 748 -17.27 35.79 11.32
C THR A 748 -17.98 34.80 10.37
N ASP A 749 -17.62 34.87 9.09
CA ASP A 749 -18.23 34.11 8.01
C ASP A 749 -17.56 32.75 7.79
N PHE A 750 -17.61 31.88 8.81
CA PHE A 750 -17.05 30.53 8.75
C PHE A 750 -17.76 29.62 7.74
N LEU A 751 -17.03 28.73 7.06
CA LEU A 751 -17.61 27.74 6.15
C LEU A 751 -18.65 26.85 6.83
N ALA A 752 -18.44 26.48 8.11
CA ALA A 752 -19.41 25.72 8.90
C ALA A 752 -20.77 26.43 9.05
N ARG A 753 -20.87 27.75 8.88
CA ARG A 753 -22.17 28.47 8.88
C ARG A 753 -22.93 28.35 7.55
N ARG A 754 -22.22 28.05 6.46
CA ARG A 754 -22.73 28.09 5.08
C ARG A 754 -23.13 26.72 4.53
N THR A 755 -22.27 25.72 4.72
CA THR A 755 -22.40 24.39 4.12
C THR A 755 -22.21 23.32 5.19
N THR A 756 -22.90 22.18 5.07
CA THR A 756 -22.59 21.01 5.90
C THR A 756 -21.29 20.39 5.40
N ILE A 757 -20.46 19.84 6.29
CA ILE A 757 -19.13 19.35 5.92
C ILE A 757 -19.01 17.88 6.34
N SER A 758 -18.47 17.06 5.44
CA SER A 758 -18.13 15.66 5.69
C SER A 758 -16.83 15.28 4.98
N THR A 759 -16.11 14.34 5.56
CA THR A 759 -14.81 13.88 5.08
C THR A 759 -14.94 12.52 4.41
N ALA A 760 -14.29 12.36 3.25
CA ALA A 760 -14.05 11.11 2.56
C ALA A 760 -12.56 10.73 2.67
N LEU A 761 -12.25 9.43 2.72
CA LEU A 761 -10.86 8.93 2.82
C LEU A 761 -10.21 8.72 1.44
N SER A 762 -11.04 8.68 0.38
CA SER A 762 -10.67 8.57 -1.03
C SER A 762 -11.92 8.78 -1.91
N PRO A 763 -11.77 8.99 -3.23
CA PRO A 763 -12.90 9.02 -4.17
C PRO A 763 -13.75 7.75 -4.11
N ARG A 764 -13.11 6.57 -4.06
CA ARG A 764 -13.82 5.29 -3.94
C ARG A 764 -14.56 5.16 -2.61
N SER A 765 -13.96 5.59 -1.49
CA SER A 765 -14.62 5.52 -0.17
C SER A 765 -15.93 6.33 -0.12
N PHE A 766 -15.97 7.48 -0.80
CA PHE A 766 -17.18 8.29 -0.93
C PHE A 766 -18.28 7.53 -1.69
N LEU A 767 -17.95 6.93 -2.83
CA LEU A 767 -18.89 6.13 -3.62
C LEU A 767 -19.49 4.97 -2.82
N VAL A 768 -18.65 4.21 -2.08
CA VAL A 768 -19.15 3.07 -1.30
C VAL A 768 -19.97 3.55 -0.08
N SER A 769 -19.51 4.59 0.62
CA SER A 769 -20.27 5.17 1.75
C SER A 769 -21.65 5.67 1.30
N ARG A 770 -21.75 6.30 0.12
CA ARG A 770 -23.01 6.74 -0.48
C ARG A 770 -23.92 5.57 -0.87
N ALA A 771 -23.36 4.46 -1.38
CA ALA A 771 -24.11 3.28 -1.78
C ALA A 771 -24.67 2.46 -0.60
N LEU A 772 -24.03 2.51 0.58
CA LEU A 772 -24.49 1.77 1.76
C LEU A 772 -25.90 2.21 2.20
N PRO A 773 -26.84 1.27 2.45
CA PRO A 773 -28.13 1.61 3.04
C PRO A 773 -27.98 2.15 4.47
N ALA A 774 -29.01 2.85 4.95
CA ALA A 774 -29.16 3.17 6.36
C ALA A 774 -29.24 1.88 7.21
N SER A 775 -28.95 2.01 8.50
CA SER A 775 -28.99 0.94 9.48
C SER A 775 -30.35 0.23 9.51
N ALA A 776 -30.31 -1.10 9.51
CA ALA A 776 -31.47 -1.96 9.78
C ALA A 776 -31.59 -2.32 11.29
N ALA A 777 -30.74 -1.75 12.14
CA ALA A 777 -30.67 -2.06 13.56
C ALA A 777 -31.88 -1.50 14.32
N THR A 778 -32.34 -2.20 15.35
CA THR A 778 -33.63 -1.94 16.01
C THR A 778 -33.54 -1.00 17.21
N GLN A 779 -32.42 -1.01 17.93
CA GLN A 779 -32.16 -0.13 19.05
C GLN A 779 -31.60 1.22 18.57
N PRO A 780 -32.01 2.35 19.16
CA PRO A 780 -31.62 3.66 18.67
C PRO A 780 -30.21 4.08 19.12
N PHE A 781 -29.85 3.84 20.38
CA PHE A 781 -28.64 4.40 21.00
C PHE A 781 -28.02 3.44 22.02
N LEU A 782 -26.69 3.44 22.09
CA LEU A 782 -25.88 2.84 23.15
C LEU A 782 -24.80 3.84 23.55
N GLY A 783 -24.76 4.22 24.83
CA GLY A 783 -23.64 4.99 25.38
C GLY A 783 -22.61 4.06 26.00
N LEU A 784 -21.32 4.36 25.79
CA LEU A 784 -20.18 3.64 26.37
C LEU A 784 -19.19 4.68 26.89
N GLY A 785 -18.71 4.57 28.13
CA GLY A 785 -17.75 5.55 28.65
C GLY A 785 -17.51 5.49 30.15
N THR A 786 -16.92 6.54 30.71
CA THR A 786 -16.56 6.63 32.14
C THR A 786 -15.69 5.44 32.58
N HIS A 787 -14.44 5.41 32.11
CA HIS A 787 -13.47 4.40 32.54
C HIS A 787 -13.18 4.51 34.04
N LEU A 788 -12.96 3.38 34.71
CA LEU A 788 -12.39 3.32 36.04
C LEU A 788 -10.90 2.99 35.92
N PRO A 789 -10.00 3.93 36.28
CA PRO A 789 -8.59 3.61 36.39
C PRO A 789 -8.39 2.63 37.57
N PRO A 790 -7.45 1.68 37.44
CA PRO A 790 -7.24 0.67 38.47
C PRO A 790 -6.53 1.31 39.69
N PRO A 791 -6.76 0.78 40.91
CA PRO A 791 -6.14 1.29 42.12
C PRO A 791 -4.60 1.19 42.06
N GLU A 792 -3.90 1.95 42.90
CA GLU A 792 -2.45 1.82 43.03
C GLU A 792 -2.07 0.45 43.62
N THR A 793 -1.64 -0.46 42.76
CA THR A 793 -1.19 -1.80 43.13
C THR A 793 0.28 -1.82 43.52
N ARG A 794 0.56 -2.05 44.81
CA ARG A 794 1.91 -2.43 45.29
C ARG A 794 2.14 -3.93 45.11
N GLY A 795 2.43 -4.35 43.87
CA GLY A 795 2.72 -5.73 43.50
C GLY A 795 3.76 -5.83 42.39
N PRO A 796 4.22 -7.04 42.04
CA PRO A 796 5.11 -7.25 40.90
C PRO A 796 4.40 -6.79 39.61
N ASP A 797 5.09 -5.99 38.81
CA ASP A 797 4.54 -5.44 37.58
C ASP A 797 4.38 -6.55 36.52
N ARG A 798 3.14 -6.87 36.14
CA ARG A 798 2.88 -7.84 35.08
C ARG A 798 3.06 -7.17 33.73
N ILE A 799 3.78 -7.82 32.81
CA ILE A 799 3.90 -7.32 31.45
C ILE A 799 2.61 -7.60 30.69
N ILE A 800 2.06 -6.56 30.06
CA ILE A 800 0.95 -6.64 29.13
C ILE A 800 1.53 -6.54 27.72
N ASN A 801 1.13 -7.45 26.84
CA ASN A 801 1.37 -7.31 25.41
C ASN A 801 0.25 -6.45 24.82
N VAL A 802 0.56 -5.22 24.47
CA VAL A 802 -0.43 -4.21 24.03
C VAL A 802 -0.59 -4.18 22.50
N GLY A 803 -0.36 -5.35 21.89
CA GLY A 803 -0.23 -5.52 20.46
C GLY A 803 1.15 -5.11 19.93
N PHE A 804 1.37 -5.45 18.65
CA PHE A 804 2.43 -4.87 17.83
C PHE A 804 3.88 -5.00 18.34
N GLY A 805 4.13 -6.06 19.14
CA GLY A 805 5.44 -6.33 19.75
C GLY A 805 5.76 -5.43 20.95
N CYS A 806 4.84 -4.52 21.29
CA CYS A 806 4.94 -3.57 22.38
C CYS A 806 4.54 -4.27 23.68
N SER A 807 5.47 -4.30 24.64
CA SER A 807 5.26 -4.86 25.98
C SER A 807 5.34 -3.72 26.99
N VAL A 808 4.26 -3.46 27.71
CA VAL A 808 4.15 -2.36 28.66
C VAL A 808 3.82 -2.93 30.04
N GLY A 809 4.43 -2.39 31.10
CA GLY A 809 4.09 -2.79 32.46
C GLY A 809 2.64 -2.42 32.78
N TYR A 810 1.90 -3.31 33.42
CA TYR A 810 0.56 -3.03 33.94
C TYR A 810 0.55 -1.76 34.78
N ASN A 811 1.56 -1.55 35.63
CA ASN A 811 1.67 -0.34 36.44
C ASN A 811 1.83 0.93 35.59
N GLN A 812 2.45 0.84 34.41
CA GLN A 812 2.58 1.93 33.45
C GLN A 812 1.25 2.23 32.74
N LEU A 813 0.55 1.21 32.22
CA LEU A 813 -0.80 1.41 31.65
C LEU A 813 -1.79 1.94 32.69
N ALA A 814 -1.75 1.38 33.90
CA ALA A 814 -2.51 1.84 35.05
C ALA A 814 -2.18 3.31 35.40
N SER A 815 -0.90 3.72 35.29
CA SER A 815 -0.48 5.12 35.50
C SER A 815 -1.00 6.05 34.40
N ILE A 816 -1.02 5.59 33.16
CA ILE A 816 -1.56 6.34 32.01
C ILE A 816 -3.09 6.48 32.15
N SER A 817 -3.80 5.37 32.42
CA SER A 817 -5.23 5.36 32.71
C SER A 817 -5.61 6.27 33.89
N ARG A 818 -4.78 6.34 34.95
CA ARG A 818 -4.93 7.30 36.05
C ARG A 818 -4.63 8.76 35.67
N ALA A 819 -3.76 9.01 34.70
CA ALA A 819 -3.46 10.36 34.21
C ALA A 819 -4.62 10.95 33.39
N PHE A 820 -5.47 10.10 32.80
CA PHE A 820 -6.71 10.49 32.14
C PHE A 820 -7.89 10.48 33.12
N PRO A 821 -8.47 11.62 33.50
CA PRO A 821 -9.63 11.65 34.40
C PRO A 821 -10.85 10.98 33.72
N PRO A 822 -11.65 10.18 34.45
CA PRO A 822 -12.87 9.58 33.90
C PRO A 822 -13.80 10.61 33.25
N ILE A 823 -14.17 10.41 31.99
CA ILE A 823 -15.17 11.26 31.34
C ILE A 823 -16.53 11.00 31.99
N ALA A 824 -17.19 12.05 32.47
CA ALA A 824 -18.43 11.94 33.21
C ALA A 824 -19.53 11.28 32.35
N THR A 825 -20.34 10.41 32.97
CA THR A 825 -21.49 9.76 32.30
C THR A 825 -22.54 10.79 31.83
N HIS A 826 -22.46 12.04 32.29
CA HIS A 826 -23.44 13.07 31.95
C HIS A 826 -23.54 13.32 30.44
N GLU A 827 -22.42 13.35 29.71
CA GLU A 827 -22.43 13.54 28.25
C GLU A 827 -23.29 12.47 27.54
N LEU A 828 -23.17 11.21 27.96
CA LEU A 828 -23.95 10.09 27.40
C LEU A 828 -25.44 10.19 27.75
N GLN A 829 -25.77 10.66 28.95
CA GLN A 829 -27.15 10.94 29.35
C GLN A 829 -27.74 12.09 28.54
N VAL A 830 -27.00 13.18 28.39
CA VAL A 830 -27.38 14.35 27.57
C VAL A 830 -27.60 13.94 26.12
N ALA A 831 -26.71 13.14 25.54
CA ALA A 831 -26.86 12.59 24.20
C ALA A 831 -28.13 11.73 24.06
N ALA A 832 -28.35 10.79 24.99
CA ALA A 832 -29.51 9.90 24.99
C ALA A 832 -30.83 10.68 25.15
N GLU A 833 -30.92 11.60 26.11
CA GLU A 833 -32.07 12.48 26.31
C GLU A 833 -32.32 13.39 25.09
N ALA A 834 -31.25 14.02 24.57
CA ALA A 834 -31.32 14.88 23.40
C ALA A 834 -31.77 14.11 22.14
N LEU A 835 -31.45 12.82 22.01
CA LEU A 835 -31.96 11.95 20.94
C LEU A 835 -33.39 11.40 21.20
N GLY A 836 -33.96 11.68 22.37
CA GLY A 836 -35.30 11.23 22.77
C GLY A 836 -35.33 9.80 23.33
N GLN A 837 -34.19 9.32 23.82
CA GLN A 837 -33.93 7.96 24.27
C GLN A 837 -33.42 7.95 25.73
N ALA A 838 -34.07 8.68 26.63
CA ALA A 838 -33.62 8.84 28.03
C ALA A 838 -33.39 7.53 28.80
N ASN A 839 -34.02 6.43 28.38
CA ASN A 839 -33.84 5.08 28.94
C ASN A 839 -32.88 4.19 28.10
N ALA A 840 -32.03 4.78 27.25
CA ALA A 840 -31.07 4.03 26.46
C ALA A 840 -30.03 3.33 27.36
N PRO A 841 -29.54 2.14 26.98
CA PRO A 841 -28.50 1.47 27.74
C PRO A 841 -27.21 2.30 27.73
N LEU A 842 -26.61 2.43 28.92
CA LEU A 842 -25.30 3.01 29.13
C LEU A 842 -24.38 1.93 29.73
N ILE A 843 -23.24 1.71 29.10
CA ILE A 843 -22.17 0.84 29.60
C ILE A 843 -21.10 1.74 30.20
N THR A 844 -20.97 1.71 31.52
CA THR A 844 -20.05 2.58 32.24
C THR A 844 -19.30 1.86 33.34
N ALA A 845 -18.28 2.54 33.87
CA ALA A 845 -17.45 2.04 34.95
C ALA A 845 -16.89 0.65 34.61
N ALA A 846 -16.87 -0.30 35.56
CA ALA A 846 -16.31 -1.63 35.36
C ALA A 846 -16.95 -2.45 34.21
N GLN A 847 -18.13 -2.08 33.70
CA GLN A 847 -18.74 -2.74 32.52
C GLN A 847 -18.18 -2.20 31.20
N PHE A 848 -17.59 -0.99 31.23
CA PHE A 848 -16.90 -0.40 30.09
C PHE A 848 -15.43 -0.85 30.10
N SER A 849 -15.18 -2.16 29.94
CA SER A 849 -13.85 -2.72 29.66
C SER A 849 -13.78 -3.23 28.22
N ASP A 850 -12.57 -3.30 27.67
CA ASP A 850 -12.22 -3.94 26.40
C ASP A 850 -12.88 -5.34 26.27
N THR A 851 -12.53 -6.29 27.15
CA THR A 851 -13.08 -7.64 27.18
C THR A 851 -14.61 -7.69 27.28
N ALA A 852 -15.24 -6.77 28.02
CA ALA A 852 -16.69 -6.72 28.16
C ALA A 852 -17.39 -6.21 26.89
N ILE A 853 -16.76 -5.29 26.14
CA ILE A 853 -17.27 -4.76 24.88
C ILE A 853 -17.16 -5.81 23.77
N GLU A 854 -16.01 -6.49 23.66
CA GLU A 854 -15.77 -7.53 22.64
C GLU A 854 -16.75 -8.70 22.73
N GLN A 855 -17.11 -9.12 23.96
CA GLN A 855 -18.01 -10.24 24.20
C GLN A 855 -19.48 -9.93 23.84
N ARG A 856 -19.82 -8.68 23.49
CA ARG A 856 -21.20 -8.29 23.16
C ARG A 856 -21.62 -8.66 21.73
N ALA A 857 -22.37 -9.75 21.62
CA ALA A 857 -23.05 -10.14 20.38
C ALA A 857 -24.13 -9.15 19.90
N ASP A 858 -24.61 -8.23 20.75
CA ASP A 858 -25.75 -7.35 20.46
C ASP A 858 -25.39 -5.96 19.92
N LEU A 859 -24.10 -5.60 19.79
CA LEU A 859 -23.66 -4.27 19.29
C LEU A 859 -24.24 -3.93 17.91
N GLY A 860 -24.44 -4.94 17.05
CA GLY A 860 -25.08 -4.81 15.73
C GLY A 860 -26.58 -4.50 15.78
N SER A 861 -27.18 -4.44 16.98
CA SER A 861 -28.56 -4.03 17.20
C SER A 861 -28.74 -2.53 17.41
N TYR A 862 -27.67 -1.73 17.52
CA TYR A 862 -27.73 -0.28 17.75
C TYR A 862 -27.46 0.54 16.49
N GLN A 863 -28.26 1.60 16.30
CA GLN A 863 -28.11 2.56 15.21
C GLN A 863 -27.06 3.65 15.51
N VAL A 864 -26.87 3.99 16.79
CA VAL A 864 -25.85 4.92 17.29
C VAL A 864 -25.07 4.28 18.43
N LEU A 865 -23.74 4.38 18.38
CA LEU A 865 -22.85 4.08 19.50
C LEU A 865 -22.05 5.34 19.84
N HIS A 866 -22.07 5.77 21.10
CA HIS A 866 -21.33 6.96 21.57
C HIS A 866 -20.29 6.52 22.59
N PHE A 867 -19.00 6.65 22.25
CA PHE A 867 -17.87 6.40 23.12
C PHE A 867 -17.39 7.71 23.76
N ALA A 868 -17.73 7.91 25.04
CA ALA A 868 -17.25 9.00 25.89
C ALA A 868 -16.07 8.52 26.73
N THR A 869 -14.90 8.45 26.10
CA THR A 869 -13.63 8.04 26.71
C THR A 869 -12.45 8.69 26.01
N HIS A 870 -11.25 8.59 26.56
CA HIS A 870 -10.04 9.15 25.97
C HIS A 870 -9.56 8.34 24.75
N GLY A 871 -9.05 9.05 23.75
CA GLY A 871 -8.29 8.45 22.66
C GLY A 871 -6.81 8.47 23.03
N LEU A 872 -6.13 7.35 22.81
CA LEU A 872 -4.67 7.31 22.86
C LEU A 872 -4.15 7.36 21.43
N GLN A 873 -3.27 8.32 21.17
CA GLN A 873 -2.55 8.33 19.92
C GLN A 873 -1.49 7.24 19.93
N GLU A 874 -1.03 6.95 18.74
CA GLU A 874 0.05 6.02 18.51
C GLU A 874 1.35 6.46 19.21
N GLY A 875 2.02 5.53 19.89
CA GLY A 875 3.27 5.75 20.60
C GLY A 875 3.16 6.46 21.96
N GLN A 876 1.98 6.95 22.35
CA GLN A 876 1.83 7.80 23.54
C GLN A 876 1.80 7.06 24.88
N TRP A 877 1.50 5.76 24.89
CA TRP A 877 1.09 5.06 26.10
C TRP A 877 2.08 3.99 26.57
N GLY A 878 3.36 4.35 26.49
CA GLY A 878 4.44 3.70 27.24
C GLY A 878 5.50 3.02 26.40
N CYS A 879 5.24 2.85 25.10
CA CYS A 879 6.25 2.41 24.13
C CYS A 879 5.98 3.07 22.78
N SER A 880 7.04 3.44 22.06
CA SER A 880 7.00 4.13 20.76
C SER A 880 6.49 3.27 19.59
N GLN A 881 5.91 2.10 19.90
CA GLN A 881 5.31 1.13 18.99
C GLN A 881 3.85 0.76 19.36
N SER A 882 3.25 1.47 20.32
CA SER A 882 1.86 1.26 20.75
C SER A 882 0.83 1.85 19.75
N PRO A 883 -0.27 1.16 19.42
CA PRO A 883 -1.24 1.60 18.40
C PRO A 883 -2.21 2.67 18.92
N PRO A 884 -3.05 3.28 18.05
CA PRO A 884 -4.20 4.02 18.53
C PRO A 884 -5.22 3.08 19.21
N ALA A 885 -5.75 3.52 20.35
CA ALA A 885 -6.72 2.79 21.17
C ALA A 885 -7.70 3.76 21.85
N LEU A 886 -8.84 3.25 22.30
CA LEU A 886 -9.73 3.95 23.23
C LEU A 886 -9.44 3.49 24.66
N VAL A 887 -9.37 4.41 25.62
CA VAL A 887 -9.23 4.03 27.04
C VAL A 887 -10.51 3.36 27.52
N THR A 888 -10.38 2.31 28.32
CA THR A 888 -11.49 1.62 28.98
C THR A 888 -11.14 1.35 30.45
N SER A 889 -12.08 0.78 31.20
CA SER A 889 -11.85 0.26 32.54
C SER A 889 -11.06 -1.04 32.48
N PHE A 890 -10.16 -1.24 33.43
CA PHE A 890 -9.55 -2.54 33.64
C PHE A 890 -10.62 -3.48 34.22
N GLY A 891 -11.11 -4.40 33.40
CA GLY A 891 -12.21 -5.30 33.71
C GLY A 891 -11.77 -6.54 34.48
N ASP A 892 -11.76 -7.68 33.79
CA ASP A 892 -11.27 -8.95 34.34
C ASP A 892 -9.72 -9.02 34.31
N THR A 893 -9.16 -10.19 34.63
CA THR A 893 -7.70 -10.39 34.60
C THR A 893 -7.13 -10.41 33.18
N ALA A 894 -7.94 -10.56 32.13
CA ALA A 894 -7.49 -10.52 30.75
C ALA A 894 -7.44 -9.09 30.19
N SER A 895 -8.33 -8.22 30.67
CA SER A 895 -8.37 -6.81 30.30
C SER A 895 -7.07 -6.04 30.63
N ASP A 896 -6.64 -5.24 29.66
CA ASP A 896 -5.56 -4.27 29.76
C ASP A 896 -6.06 -2.81 29.90
N GLY A 897 -7.38 -2.63 29.91
CA GLY A 897 -8.04 -1.34 30.04
C GLY A 897 -8.05 -0.52 28.75
N LEU A 898 -7.88 -1.12 27.57
CA LEU A 898 -7.74 -0.41 26.30
C LEU A 898 -8.42 -1.16 25.14
N LEU A 899 -9.33 -0.51 24.44
CA LEU A 899 -9.98 -1.07 23.25
C LEU A 899 -9.18 -0.64 22.00
N SER A 900 -8.34 -1.54 21.51
CA SER A 900 -7.37 -1.32 20.43
C SER A 900 -8.01 -1.25 19.04
N PHE A 901 -7.27 -0.69 18.07
CA PHE A 901 -7.61 -0.76 16.64
C PHE A 901 -7.98 -2.17 16.15
N SER A 902 -7.32 -3.20 16.67
CA SER A 902 -7.56 -4.62 16.35
C SER A 902 -8.93 -5.10 16.80
N GLU A 903 -9.33 -4.78 18.03
CA GLU A 903 -10.59 -5.22 18.63
C GLU A 903 -11.76 -4.43 18.07
N ILE A 904 -11.61 -3.11 17.91
CA ILE A 904 -12.62 -2.25 17.27
C ILE A 904 -12.98 -2.78 15.87
N ALA A 905 -11.99 -3.16 15.06
CA ALA A 905 -12.21 -3.67 13.71
C ALA A 905 -12.93 -5.04 13.66
N GLN A 906 -12.97 -5.78 14.78
CA GLN A 906 -13.67 -7.06 14.91
C GLN A 906 -15.12 -6.89 15.39
N LEU A 907 -15.49 -5.72 15.93
CA LEU A 907 -16.85 -5.45 16.39
C LEU A 907 -17.87 -5.62 15.25
N ARG A 908 -18.99 -6.27 15.57
CA ARG A 908 -20.09 -6.51 14.63
C ARG A 908 -21.10 -5.38 14.69
N LEU A 909 -20.81 -4.24 14.07
CA LEU A 909 -21.70 -3.08 14.08
C LEU A 909 -22.70 -3.10 12.91
N ASN A 910 -23.77 -2.34 13.08
CA ASN A 910 -24.72 -1.98 12.04
C ASN A 910 -25.16 -0.52 12.24
N ALA A 911 -24.24 0.35 12.66
CA ALA A 911 -24.58 1.72 13.07
C ALA A 911 -24.72 2.67 11.87
N ASN A 912 -25.66 3.62 11.96
CA ASN A 912 -25.65 4.84 11.14
C ASN A 912 -24.48 5.73 11.54
N LEU A 913 -24.23 5.84 12.85
CA LEU A 913 -23.22 6.73 13.42
C LEU A 913 -22.48 6.05 14.58
N VAL A 914 -21.16 6.19 14.59
CA VAL A 914 -20.34 6.07 15.81
C VAL A 914 -19.86 7.47 16.19
N VAL A 915 -19.94 7.83 17.47
CA VAL A 915 -19.40 9.08 18.02
C VAL A 915 -18.23 8.76 18.93
N LEU A 916 -17.09 9.42 18.69
CA LEU A 916 -15.87 9.32 19.47
C LEU A 916 -15.60 10.67 20.14
N SER A 917 -16.03 10.83 21.39
CA SER A 917 -15.71 12.00 22.22
C SER A 917 -14.33 11.83 22.87
N ALA A 918 -13.36 11.52 22.03
CA ALA A 918 -12.06 11.00 22.42
C ALA A 918 -10.94 11.98 22.07
N CYS A 919 -10.11 12.27 23.07
CA CYS A 919 -9.02 13.22 22.95
C CYS A 919 -8.09 12.86 21.79
N ASP A 920 -7.92 13.80 20.86
CA ASP A 920 -6.96 13.75 19.76
C ASP A 920 -6.99 12.46 18.91
N THR A 921 -8.19 12.02 18.52
CA THR A 921 -8.39 10.89 17.58
C THR A 921 -7.85 11.13 16.16
N ALA A 922 -7.34 12.33 15.88
CA ALA A 922 -7.01 12.84 14.55
C ALA A 922 -5.52 13.10 14.33
N SER A 923 -4.69 13.14 15.37
CA SER A 923 -3.24 13.20 15.20
C SER A 923 -2.75 12.05 14.32
N GLY A 924 -1.94 12.34 13.31
CA GLY A 924 -1.34 11.28 12.52
C GLY A 924 -0.29 10.47 13.31
N VAL A 925 -0.28 9.15 13.11
CA VAL A 925 0.93 8.32 13.10
C VAL A 925 2.03 9.06 12.35
N ARG A 926 3.01 9.58 13.09
CA ARG A 926 4.22 10.23 12.52
C ARG A 926 5.39 9.25 12.41
N SER A 927 5.19 7.99 12.79
CA SER A 927 6.26 7.02 13.04
C SER A 927 6.23 5.85 12.05
N GLN A 928 7.38 5.62 11.44
CA GLN A 928 7.61 4.62 10.39
C GLN A 928 7.72 3.19 10.93
N ALA A 929 8.31 3.04 12.12
CA ALA A 929 8.35 1.76 12.83
C ALA A 929 6.93 1.33 13.25
N LEU A 930 6.07 2.31 13.54
CA LEU A 930 4.72 2.12 14.05
C LEU A 930 3.71 1.68 12.99
N ALA A 931 3.80 2.24 11.78
CA ALA A 931 3.07 1.72 10.63
C ALA A 931 3.31 0.20 10.50
N ARG A 932 4.58 -0.25 10.45
CA ARG A 932 4.91 -1.68 10.42
C ARG A 932 4.42 -2.46 11.62
N ALA A 933 4.62 -1.91 12.82
CA ALA A 933 4.19 -2.53 14.06
C ALA A 933 2.70 -2.86 13.95
N SER A 934 1.86 -1.89 13.58
CA SER A 934 0.40 -2.02 13.38
C SER A 934 -0.05 -2.93 12.22
N GLY A 935 0.87 -3.59 11.52
CA GLY A 935 0.59 -4.41 10.34
C GLY A 935 0.35 -3.61 9.05
N GLN A 936 0.64 -2.31 9.03
CA GLN A 936 0.61 -1.46 7.84
C GLN A 936 1.97 -1.49 7.13
N GLU A 937 1.97 -1.69 5.82
CA GLU A 937 3.19 -1.86 5.03
C GLU A 937 3.66 -0.55 4.35
N GLU A 938 2.97 0.55 4.64
CA GLU A 938 3.13 1.88 4.03
C GLU A 938 3.03 2.98 5.09
N SER A 939 3.75 4.10 4.90
CA SER A 939 3.60 5.33 5.69
C SER A 939 2.68 6.32 4.98
N GLY A 940 1.57 6.74 5.59
CA GLY A 940 0.72 7.80 5.04
C GLY A 940 -0.62 7.99 5.76
N SER A 941 -1.12 9.23 5.74
CA SER A 941 -2.40 9.76 6.27
C SER A 941 -3.06 8.96 7.40
N THR A 942 -2.98 9.52 8.60
CA THR A 942 -3.21 8.73 9.83
C THR A 942 -4.14 9.41 10.83
N LEU A 943 -4.84 10.43 10.36
CA LEU A 943 -6.07 11.03 10.91
C LEU A 943 -7.27 10.06 10.98
N GLU A 944 -6.98 8.77 10.84
CA GLU A 944 -7.91 7.79 10.28
C GLU A 944 -7.88 6.46 11.06
N GLY A 945 -6.92 6.21 11.96
CA GLY A 945 -6.75 4.90 12.61
C GLY A 945 -8.03 4.36 13.24
N LEU A 946 -8.56 5.02 14.28
CA LEU A 946 -9.79 4.61 14.96
C LEU A 946 -11.01 4.68 14.03
N VAL A 947 -11.11 5.72 13.21
CA VAL A 947 -12.20 5.89 12.23
C VAL A 947 -12.27 4.72 11.24
N ARG A 948 -11.13 4.29 10.68
CA ARG A 948 -10.99 3.13 9.78
C ARG A 948 -11.48 1.86 10.46
N ALA A 949 -11.14 1.65 11.73
CA ALA A 949 -11.59 0.48 12.48
C ALA A 949 -13.13 0.45 12.61
N PHE A 950 -13.77 1.57 12.96
CA PHE A 950 -15.24 1.65 13.06
C PHE A 950 -15.94 1.54 11.70
N LEU A 951 -15.37 2.08 10.61
CA LEU A 951 -15.89 1.90 9.25
C LEU A 951 -15.79 0.43 8.80
N ALA A 952 -14.67 -0.26 9.10
CA ALA A 952 -14.49 -1.70 8.85
C ALA A 952 -15.43 -2.57 9.73
N ALA A 953 -15.73 -2.11 10.94
CA ALA A 953 -16.73 -2.70 11.82
C ALA A 953 -18.19 -2.52 11.32
N ASN A 954 -18.42 -1.77 10.23
CA ASN A 954 -19.72 -1.43 9.63
C ASN A 954 -20.52 -0.32 10.34
N ALA A 955 -19.82 0.75 10.75
CA ALA A 955 -20.41 2.08 10.86
C ALA A 955 -20.55 2.73 9.47
N ARG A 956 -21.65 3.45 9.18
CA ARG A 956 -21.79 4.22 7.92
C ARG A 956 -21.03 5.55 7.97
N SER A 957 -21.02 6.16 9.16
CA SER A 957 -20.35 7.43 9.43
C SER A 957 -19.76 7.42 10.84
N VAL A 958 -18.68 8.18 11.06
CA VAL A 958 -18.02 8.34 12.36
C VAL A 958 -17.84 9.84 12.63
N LEU A 959 -18.35 10.33 13.77
CA LEU A 959 -18.05 11.65 14.30
C LEU A 959 -16.87 11.53 15.26
N ALA A 960 -15.83 12.32 15.05
CA ALA A 960 -14.59 12.30 15.82
C ALA A 960 -14.10 13.73 16.10
N THR A 961 -13.08 13.87 16.97
CA THR A 961 -12.54 15.17 17.37
C THR A 961 -11.06 15.34 17.03
N TYR A 962 -10.72 16.50 16.45
CA TYR A 962 -9.34 16.87 16.12
C TYR A 962 -8.47 17.18 17.35
N TRP A 963 -9.06 17.61 18.46
CA TRP A 963 -8.38 17.88 19.73
C TRP A 963 -9.35 17.70 20.89
N GLN A 964 -8.82 17.64 22.12
CA GLN A 964 -9.63 17.64 23.34
C GLN A 964 -10.29 19.00 23.55
N VAL A 965 -11.61 19.03 23.75
CA VAL A 965 -12.34 20.23 24.18
C VAL A 965 -12.18 20.37 25.70
N SER A 966 -11.70 21.52 26.17
CA SER A 966 -11.23 21.67 27.56
C SER A 966 -12.30 22.04 28.59
N ALA A 967 -13.56 22.10 28.20
CA ALA A 967 -14.65 22.58 29.05
C ALA A 967 -15.94 21.78 28.81
N GLU A 968 -16.55 21.33 29.91
CA GLU A 968 -17.64 20.35 29.91
C GLU A 968 -18.93 20.94 29.30
N LYS A 969 -19.28 22.17 29.67
CA LYS A 969 -20.57 22.79 29.31
C LYS A 969 -20.72 23.02 27.81
N GLU A 970 -19.68 23.50 27.15
CA GLU A 970 -19.68 23.86 25.72
C GLU A 970 -19.76 22.61 24.86
N SER A 971 -19.05 21.56 25.29
CA SER A 971 -19.09 20.22 24.70
C SER A 971 -20.48 19.59 24.87
N GLU A 972 -21.08 19.70 26.06
CA GLU A 972 -22.45 19.26 26.34
C GLU A 972 -23.49 20.05 25.54
N ASP A 973 -23.38 21.38 25.42
CA ASP A 973 -24.30 22.22 24.66
C ASP A 973 -24.23 21.89 23.16
N LEU A 974 -23.03 21.63 22.62
CA LEU A 974 -22.86 21.14 21.25
C LEU A 974 -23.48 19.74 21.07
N MET A 975 -23.18 18.78 21.95
CA MET A 975 -23.75 17.43 21.86
C MET A 975 -25.28 17.44 22.01
N ARG A 976 -25.81 18.20 22.98
CA ARG A 976 -27.26 18.39 23.18
C ARG A 976 -27.92 18.96 21.93
N SER A 977 -27.32 19.98 21.32
CA SER A 977 -27.82 20.57 20.08
C SER A 977 -27.76 19.58 18.91
N PHE A 978 -26.64 18.87 18.76
CA PHE A 978 -26.42 17.85 17.73
C PHE A 978 -27.46 16.73 17.79
N TYR A 979 -27.59 16.06 18.93
CA TYR A 979 -28.52 14.96 19.11
C TYR A 979 -30.00 15.40 19.05
N THR A 980 -30.31 16.62 19.47
CA THR A 980 -31.67 17.20 19.31
C THR A 980 -32.01 17.45 17.85
N ALA A 981 -31.10 18.06 17.09
CA ALA A 981 -31.29 18.33 15.66
C ALA A 981 -31.37 17.03 14.84
N ALA A 982 -30.57 16.02 15.19
CA ALA A 982 -30.54 14.71 14.53
C ALA A 982 -31.83 13.89 14.65
N ARG A 983 -32.81 14.31 15.47
CA ARG A 983 -34.17 13.72 15.48
C ARG A 983 -34.93 13.95 14.17
N THR A 984 -34.65 15.04 13.47
CA THR A 984 -35.38 15.49 12.27
C THR A 984 -34.48 15.82 11.08
N GLN A 985 -33.20 16.09 11.32
CA GLN A 985 -32.21 16.43 10.29
C GLN A 985 -31.28 15.25 9.99
N SER A 986 -30.55 15.32 8.88
CA SER A 986 -29.42 14.42 8.62
C SER A 986 -28.26 14.67 9.58
N ILE A 987 -27.32 13.71 9.69
CA ILE A 987 -26.17 13.81 10.62
C ILE A 987 -25.33 15.08 10.35
N GLY A 988 -25.10 15.43 9.09
CA GLY A 988 -24.33 16.63 8.71
C GLY A 988 -25.05 17.94 9.02
N GLU A 989 -26.37 18.02 8.76
CA GLU A 989 -27.20 19.17 9.10
C GLU A 989 -27.30 19.36 10.63
N ALA A 990 -27.39 18.25 11.37
CA ALA A 990 -27.41 18.27 12.82
C ALA A 990 -26.08 18.79 13.40
N LEU A 991 -24.94 18.34 12.87
CA LEU A 991 -23.62 18.82 13.28
C LEU A 991 -23.47 20.32 12.96
N GLN A 992 -23.89 20.73 11.76
CA GLN A 992 -23.87 22.13 11.36
C GLN A 992 -24.76 23.01 12.25
N THR A 993 -25.94 22.53 12.63
CA THR A 993 -26.85 23.21 13.57
C THR A 993 -26.18 23.41 14.93
N ALA A 994 -25.50 22.38 15.45
CA ALA A 994 -24.79 22.45 16.72
C ALA A 994 -23.60 23.41 16.68
N GLN A 995 -22.77 23.34 15.62
CA GLN A 995 -21.66 24.28 15.42
C GLN A 995 -22.14 25.72 15.28
N ARG A 996 -23.21 25.96 14.51
CA ARG A 996 -23.82 27.31 14.38
C ARG A 996 -24.36 27.84 15.70
N SER A 997 -24.86 26.97 16.58
CA SER A 997 -25.32 27.33 17.92
C SER A 997 -24.20 27.90 18.79
N LEU A 998 -23.03 27.24 18.84
CA LEU A 998 -21.85 27.78 19.54
C LEU A 998 -21.28 29.03 18.85
N ILE A 999 -21.17 29.03 17.50
CA ILE A 999 -20.69 30.20 16.74
C ILE A 999 -21.53 31.45 17.04
N SER A 1000 -22.85 31.31 17.25
CA SER A 1000 -23.73 32.44 17.53
C SER A 1000 -23.59 33.06 18.93
N GLN A 1001 -22.81 32.44 19.81
CA GLN A 1001 -22.58 32.91 21.17
C GLN A 1001 -21.17 33.53 21.26
N PRO A 1002 -21.02 34.84 21.54
CA PRO A 1002 -19.71 35.51 21.53
C PRO A 1002 -18.62 34.75 22.29
N GLN A 1003 -18.92 34.29 23.51
CA GLN A 1003 -17.99 33.58 24.38
C GLN A 1003 -17.54 32.19 23.85
N TYR A 1004 -18.30 31.57 22.93
CA TYR A 1004 -18.02 30.25 22.35
C TYR A 1004 -17.77 30.29 20.84
N SER A 1005 -17.71 31.49 20.27
CA SER A 1005 -17.58 31.70 18.83
C SER A 1005 -16.20 31.33 18.28
N HIS A 1006 -15.18 31.29 19.15
CA HIS A 1006 -13.83 30.84 18.82
C HIS A 1006 -13.81 29.38 18.30
N PRO A 1007 -13.13 29.07 17.17
CA PRO A 1007 -13.13 27.73 16.58
C PRO A 1007 -12.70 26.59 17.52
N PHE A 1008 -11.93 26.88 18.57
CA PHE A 1008 -11.53 25.92 19.60
C PHE A 1008 -12.71 25.08 20.14
N TYR A 1009 -13.88 25.70 20.34
CA TYR A 1009 -15.03 25.05 20.99
C TYR A 1009 -15.87 24.18 20.04
N TRP A 1010 -15.94 24.52 18.75
CA TRP A 1010 -16.91 23.92 17.81
C TRP A 1010 -16.28 23.28 16.56
N ALA A 1011 -15.07 23.69 16.18
CA ALA A 1011 -14.35 23.12 15.05
C ALA A 1011 -13.59 21.79 15.29
N PRO A 1012 -13.39 21.25 16.51
CA PRO A 1012 -12.74 19.94 16.63
C PRO A 1012 -13.61 18.82 16.04
N TYR A 1013 -14.93 18.95 16.10
CA TYR A 1013 -15.87 17.91 15.63
C TYR A 1013 -15.89 17.81 14.10
N PHE A 1014 -15.53 16.63 13.58
CA PHE A 1014 -15.56 16.32 12.16
C PHE A 1014 -16.22 14.96 11.88
N LEU A 1015 -16.92 14.88 10.76
CA LEU A 1015 -17.69 13.70 10.36
C LEU A 1015 -17.03 13.02 9.16
N VAL A 1016 -16.69 11.74 9.29
CA VAL A 1016 -16.22 10.89 8.18
C VAL A 1016 -17.36 9.99 7.72
N GLY A 1017 -17.55 9.85 6.40
CA GLY A 1017 -18.62 9.04 5.80
C GLY A 1017 -19.78 9.88 5.26
N ASP A 1018 -20.97 9.29 5.15
CA ASP A 1018 -22.13 9.94 4.55
C ASP A 1018 -22.87 10.84 5.58
N SER A 1019 -22.73 12.14 5.41
CA SER A 1019 -23.42 13.19 6.19
C SER A 1019 -24.93 13.22 6.01
N THR A 1020 -25.43 12.74 4.89
CA THR A 1020 -26.82 12.94 4.44
C THR A 1020 -27.79 11.84 4.91
N LYS A 1021 -27.28 10.87 5.67
CA LYS A 1021 -28.07 9.84 6.32
C LYS A 1021 -28.70 10.38 7.60
N PRO A 1022 -29.90 9.91 7.98
CA PRO A 1022 -30.45 10.20 9.29
C PRO A 1022 -29.66 9.45 10.36
N MET A 1023 -29.60 10.00 11.57
CA MET A 1023 -29.00 9.30 12.71
C MET A 1023 -29.84 8.06 13.10
N LEU A 1024 -31.16 8.18 13.03
CA LEU A 1024 -32.12 7.09 13.26
C LEU A 1024 -32.95 6.80 12.00
N SER A 1025 -32.99 5.53 11.59
CA SER A 1025 -33.74 5.02 10.43
C SER A 1025 -35.27 5.08 10.60
N ARG A 1026 -35.76 5.42 11.81
CA ARG A 1026 -37.13 5.85 12.09
C ARG A 1026 -37.06 7.09 13.00
N PRO A 1027 -37.85 8.15 12.75
CA PRO A 1027 -37.85 9.32 13.61
C PRO A 1027 -38.25 8.93 15.03
N ALA A 1028 -37.55 9.47 16.02
CA ALA A 1028 -37.90 9.29 17.42
C ALA A 1028 -39.35 9.76 17.65
N ARG A 1029 -40.17 8.97 18.35
CA ARG A 1029 -41.53 9.38 18.69
C ARG A 1029 -41.44 10.66 19.52
N ASN A 1030 -41.98 11.77 19.01
CA ASN A 1030 -42.06 13.01 19.78
C ASN A 1030 -42.74 12.71 21.13
N PRO A 1031 -42.13 13.06 22.27
CA PRO A 1031 -42.89 13.16 23.50
C PRO A 1031 -43.96 14.23 23.25
N VAL A 1032 -45.23 13.81 23.27
CA VAL A 1032 -46.35 14.73 23.14
C VAL A 1032 -46.24 15.70 24.31
N ILE A 1033 -46.00 16.99 24.02
CA ILE A 1033 -46.11 18.05 25.00
C ILE A 1033 -47.58 18.09 25.41
N ALA A 1034 -47.88 17.44 26.54
CA ALA A 1034 -49.20 17.47 27.14
C ALA A 1034 -49.44 18.89 27.66
N ALA A 1035 -50.18 19.68 26.89
CA ALA A 1035 -50.57 21.02 27.29
C ALA A 1035 -51.38 20.97 28.60
N ARG A 1036 -50.87 21.64 29.64
CA ARG A 1036 -51.58 22.10 30.82
C ARG A 1036 -51.02 23.44 31.24
#